data_AF-A0A2G8HXV1-F1
#
_entry.id   AF-A0A2G8HXV1-F1
#
_cell.length_a   1.000
_cell.length_b   1.000
_cell.length_c   1.000
_cell.angle_alpha   90.00
_cell.angle_beta   90.00
_cell.angle_gamma   90.00
#
_symmetry.space_group_name_H-M   'P 1'
#
loop_
_entity.id
_entity.type
_entity.pdbx_description
1 polymer ?
#
loop_
_entity_poly.entity_id
_entity_poly.type
_entity_poly.pdbx_seq_one_letter_code
_entity_poly.pdbx_strand_id
1 'polypeptide(L)'
;MRRIVLAAMLCMTFSLPIFAQGTEWMSVDKDSLKFDLNNMRFSNRARCALDSKVPTDSSFLLITNTDVAKAVYRLAKLRGEDSDALTKYGIEVFRYSVVQMIQLIHEKIMNRELPLLPADISRDDLHLPGNYKNVMANCRNDEYCTGLDSYIEKIWKITSKKTSAAAKVVAFYTVDNFHSKDSYILEKNFEDKERVTELKCNYLKKFSPLQAHLYGTKPDKAALESIAKAALDSSKYLAACDDFKAQTNLQVAAYQLEIPNIKEKRWEDKGFDYWNSLKLYFSWAFRNAPEMKQIASPFASVFKGVAIEDSVLIVPNGCKSITIPKCDGDFLATQAMREFAKEDFRETALNLDVLSNVPEGPQDDLLSDPFTSVNVDELDLGGFANAESWLVNFKENFSGTRALMKKKLIHAISTLNIAKANISSQKVSELLEKRFSTLISNPETNNTELKNDLYYLCAEFNFADHDEFSFLKGKLKVLRETTLIDGLASEISDNKTKELFDFYSEIADKVMAGCAKLNEKGIWNDSFTLDKTGFSPWYVQKVYENKFKSTYNEKIEDYLKTNKPLIAWKTFATSKSIEDVICANSSDCSRRILKSVIDLYSVAQYASTFWNLEQEIKTPALFNPYAERTACKVYDPWFKTKSILFNLFTDMSQAALSVATPGVIYGRLDLKPGQVTSFNQLVKDGRISYDTRYDRTSITTSLAADFGPLLGVPCMVSISGRANSPYDNYRFGGVSVGACNENEDNNLNVRTASDMDDNATRGHSECISCRLNFESVASSLTHLSSEVGPTFFLFRAVFRLYKGLKDPHNIPRSWDANPNYVSETYRRFGEIPKSCVRSLIKGDRCLKDSCEESIAEKLTEELYGSIVSIKTLNGSRAQVKMSSCDKPITIRTYSNSDTNSCRVGKYTVPSSCSSMRRVN
;
A
#
# COMPACT_ATOMS: atom_id res chain seq x y z
N MET A 1 56.17 39.19 -51.34
CA MET A 1 56.30 39.67 -49.95
C MET A 1 55.39 40.88 -49.68
N ARG A 2 54.07 40.68 -49.60
CA ARG A 2 53.10 41.73 -49.21
C ARG A 2 51.76 41.18 -48.67
N ARG A 3 51.78 39.98 -48.07
CA ARG A 3 50.58 39.32 -47.52
C ARG A 3 50.70 38.84 -46.07
N ILE A 4 51.83 39.08 -45.39
CA ILE A 4 52.03 38.62 -44.00
C ILE A 4 51.77 39.74 -42.97
N VAL A 5 51.74 41.02 -43.38
CA VAL A 5 51.57 42.14 -42.44
C VAL A 5 50.09 42.43 -42.11
N LEU A 6 49.13 42.04 -42.97
CA LEU A 6 47.70 42.26 -42.71
C LEU A 6 47.06 41.24 -41.75
N ALA A 7 47.66 40.05 -41.58
CA ALA A 7 47.16 39.03 -40.66
C ALA A 7 47.52 39.33 -39.19
N ALA A 8 48.61 40.07 -38.95
CA ALA A 8 49.05 40.43 -37.59
C ALA A 8 48.24 41.59 -36.98
N MET A 9 47.65 42.46 -37.81
CA MET A 9 46.85 43.60 -37.32
C MET A 9 45.39 43.26 -37.00
N LEU A 10 44.82 42.18 -37.56
CA LEU A 10 43.45 41.75 -37.24
C LEU A 10 43.36 40.89 -35.97
N CYS A 11 44.47 40.35 -35.48
CA CYS A 11 44.51 39.58 -34.23
C CYS A 11 44.74 40.43 -32.97
N MET A 12 44.93 41.76 -33.08
CA MET A 12 45.20 42.64 -31.93
C MET A 12 44.03 43.57 -31.53
N THR A 13 42.84 43.48 -32.15
CA THR A 13 41.69 44.35 -31.80
C THR A 13 40.49 43.63 -31.18
N PHE A 14 40.64 42.40 -30.71
CA PHE A 14 39.64 41.71 -29.87
C PHE A 14 40.25 41.22 -28.55
N SER A 15 40.96 42.10 -27.85
CA SER A 15 41.19 41.97 -26.42
C SER A 15 40.40 43.06 -25.70
N LEU A 16 39.07 42.99 -25.79
CA LEU A 16 38.25 43.49 -24.69
C LEU A 16 38.59 42.61 -23.48
N PRO A 17 38.90 43.18 -22.31
CA PRO A 17 38.92 42.37 -21.10
C PRO A 17 37.51 41.79 -21.00
N ILE A 18 37.39 40.47 -21.12
CA ILE A 18 36.28 39.75 -20.51
C ILE A 18 36.46 40.07 -19.02
N PHE A 19 35.81 41.14 -18.57
CA PHE A 19 35.44 41.24 -17.18
C PHE A 19 34.79 39.89 -16.89
N ALA A 20 35.45 39.07 -16.08
CA ALA A 20 34.79 37.99 -15.38
C ALA A 20 33.69 38.68 -14.58
N GLN A 21 32.51 38.83 -15.20
CA GLN A 21 31.28 39.14 -14.51
C GLN A 21 31.17 38.02 -13.49
N GLY A 22 31.46 38.35 -12.24
CA GLY A 22 31.06 37.49 -11.14
C GLY A 22 29.58 37.26 -11.37
N THR A 23 29.20 36.01 -11.59
CA THR A 23 27.80 35.65 -11.50
C THR A 23 27.38 36.06 -10.10
N GLU A 24 26.51 37.06 -9.99
CA GLU A 24 25.79 37.34 -8.78
C GLU A 24 25.04 36.06 -8.44
N TRP A 25 25.66 35.25 -7.62
CA TRP A 25 24.94 34.33 -6.77
C TRP A 25 23.94 35.19 -6.02
N MET A 26 22.68 34.78 -6.02
CA MET A 26 21.67 35.39 -5.18
C MET A 26 21.57 34.48 -3.97
N SER A 27 21.94 34.94 -2.77
CA SER A 27 21.59 34.18 -1.57
C SER A 27 20.09 34.00 -1.57
N VAL A 28 19.68 32.76 -1.50
CA VAL A 28 18.43 32.44 -0.88
C VAL A 28 18.64 32.73 0.61
N ASP A 29 18.02 33.79 1.13
CA ASP A 29 17.86 33.94 2.58
C ASP A 29 17.29 32.64 3.11
N LYS A 30 17.87 32.09 4.18
CA LYS A 30 17.31 30.89 4.83
C LYS A 30 15.84 31.13 5.24
N ASP A 31 15.45 32.39 5.41
CA ASP A 31 14.10 32.88 5.71
C ASP A 31 13.15 32.92 4.51
N SER A 32 13.65 32.72 3.29
CA SER A 32 12.86 32.88 2.07
C SER A 32 12.03 31.64 1.69
N LEU A 33 12.24 30.51 2.38
CA LEU A 33 11.35 29.36 2.40
C LEU A 33 10.75 29.27 3.80
N LYS A 34 9.43 29.37 3.89
CA LYS A 34 8.72 29.36 5.18
C LYS A 34 8.74 27.99 5.87
N PHE A 35 8.87 26.92 5.09
CA PHE A 35 8.83 25.53 5.57
C PHE A 35 10.01 24.74 4.99
N ASP A 36 10.71 23.99 5.86
CA ASP A 36 11.85 23.15 5.49
C ASP A 36 11.41 21.68 5.40
N LEU A 37 11.24 21.18 4.17
CA LEU A 37 10.75 19.82 3.89
C LEU A 37 11.90 18.83 3.69
N ASN A 38 11.68 17.56 4.05
CA ASN A 38 12.59 16.48 3.70
C ASN A 38 12.72 16.30 2.17
N ASN A 39 13.75 15.57 1.74
CA ASN A 39 13.93 15.22 0.32
C ASN A 39 12.72 14.42 -0.18
N MET A 40 12.19 14.80 -1.34
CA MET A 40 11.15 14.03 -2.03
C MET A 40 11.81 12.86 -2.76
N ARG A 41 11.46 11.64 -2.35
CA ARG A 41 11.98 10.40 -2.94
C ARG A 41 11.03 9.85 -3.98
N PHE A 42 11.41 9.99 -5.23
CA PHE A 42 10.70 9.43 -6.37
C PHE A 42 11.22 8.02 -6.66
N SER A 43 10.29 7.07 -6.82
CA SER A 43 10.63 5.67 -7.06
C SER A 43 9.84 5.13 -8.24
N ASN A 44 10.49 4.43 -9.15
CA ASN A 44 9.75 3.65 -10.13
C ASN A 44 9.14 2.39 -9.49
N ARG A 45 8.32 1.66 -10.25
CA ARG A 45 7.63 0.44 -9.80
C ARG A 45 8.55 -0.54 -9.05
N ALA A 46 9.63 -0.98 -9.67
CA ALA A 46 10.54 -1.94 -9.06
C ALA A 46 11.24 -1.40 -7.81
N ARG A 47 11.56 -0.11 -7.76
CA ARG A 47 12.12 0.51 -6.55
C ARG A 47 11.07 0.67 -5.45
N CYS A 48 9.84 1.02 -5.78
CA CYS A 48 8.73 1.13 -4.83
C CYS A 48 8.50 -0.20 -4.09
N ALA A 49 8.57 -1.32 -4.80
CA ALA A 49 8.51 -2.66 -4.21
C ALA A 49 9.69 -3.05 -3.31
N LEU A 50 10.87 -2.43 -3.50
CA LEU A 50 11.99 -2.59 -2.57
C LEU A 50 11.82 -1.69 -1.36
N ASP A 51 11.47 -0.42 -1.60
CA ASP A 51 11.25 0.58 -0.57
C ASP A 51 10.10 0.16 0.37
N SER A 52 9.09 -0.58 -0.11
CA SER A 52 7.97 -1.06 0.69
C SER A 52 8.38 -2.00 1.83
N LYS A 53 9.57 -2.61 1.75
CA LYS A 53 10.11 -3.45 2.82
C LYS A 53 10.87 -2.68 3.90
N VAL A 54 10.99 -1.37 3.74
CA VAL A 54 11.83 -0.50 4.57
C VAL A 54 10.94 0.48 5.34
N PRO A 55 11.27 0.84 6.59
CA PRO A 55 10.46 1.77 7.37
C PRO A 55 10.53 3.19 6.80
N THR A 56 9.38 3.87 6.81
CA THR A 56 9.27 5.27 6.38
C THR A 56 9.85 6.25 7.41
N ASP A 57 10.39 7.36 6.96
CA ASP A 57 10.86 8.52 7.73
C ASP A 57 9.87 9.71 7.66
N SER A 58 8.81 9.56 6.84
CA SER A 58 7.73 10.54 6.71
C SER A 58 6.36 9.86 6.62
N SER A 59 5.35 10.49 7.19
CA SER A 59 3.97 9.98 7.21
C SER A 59 2.94 11.11 7.16
N PHE A 60 1.75 10.81 6.67
CA PHE A 60 0.57 11.63 6.85
C PHE A 60 -0.21 11.18 8.08
N LEU A 61 -0.55 12.14 8.94
CA LEU A 61 -1.49 11.97 10.04
C LEU A 61 -2.86 12.50 9.60
N LEU A 62 -3.82 11.60 9.45
CA LEU A 62 -5.18 11.92 9.04
C LEU A 62 -6.09 11.85 10.27
N ILE A 63 -6.83 12.92 10.54
CA ILE A 63 -7.70 13.06 11.71
C ILE A 63 -9.15 13.27 11.27
N THR A 64 -10.07 12.51 11.85
CA THR A 64 -11.51 12.79 11.84
C THR A 64 -11.95 13.30 13.21
N ASN A 65 -12.75 14.37 13.21
CA ASN A 65 -13.21 15.01 14.44
C ASN A 65 -14.67 14.65 14.75
N THR A 66 -15.27 13.71 14.00
CA THR A 66 -16.72 13.44 14.03
C THR A 66 -17.20 13.03 15.44
N ASP A 67 -16.52 12.12 16.09
CA ASP A 67 -16.97 11.58 17.38
C ASP A 67 -16.71 12.55 18.53
N VAL A 68 -15.58 13.26 18.47
CA VAL A 68 -15.26 14.36 19.38
C VAL A 68 -16.28 15.47 19.26
N ALA A 69 -16.61 15.88 18.03
CA ALA A 69 -17.58 16.93 17.77
C ALA A 69 -18.95 16.56 18.36
N LYS A 70 -19.41 15.32 18.16
CA LYS A 70 -20.65 14.82 18.77
C LYS A 70 -20.59 14.83 20.30
N ALA A 71 -19.47 14.43 20.89
CA ALA A 71 -19.29 14.39 22.34
C ALA A 71 -19.33 15.80 22.95
N VAL A 72 -18.59 16.75 22.36
CA VAL A 72 -18.55 18.15 22.80
C VAL A 72 -19.89 18.85 22.56
N TYR A 73 -20.54 18.60 21.43
CA TYR A 73 -21.87 19.12 21.14
C TYR A 73 -22.91 18.68 22.19
N ARG A 74 -22.89 17.39 22.57
CA ARG A 74 -23.75 16.88 23.65
C ARG A 74 -23.43 17.55 24.99
N LEU A 75 -22.14 17.75 25.28
CA LEU A 75 -21.72 18.45 26.49
C LEU A 75 -22.23 19.90 26.52
N ALA A 76 -22.12 20.63 25.41
CA ALA A 76 -22.61 22.00 25.29
C ALA A 76 -24.13 22.08 25.55
N LYS A 77 -24.90 21.18 24.93
CA LYS A 77 -26.35 21.07 25.16
C LYS A 77 -26.70 20.81 26.62
N LEU A 78 -25.97 19.92 27.28
CA LEU A 78 -26.19 19.61 28.70
C LEU A 78 -25.89 20.80 29.63
N ARG A 79 -24.97 21.69 29.23
CA ARG A 79 -24.58 22.88 29.99
C ARG A 79 -25.38 24.13 29.64
N GLY A 80 -26.22 24.08 28.61
CA GLY A 80 -26.93 25.26 28.09
C GLY A 80 -26.00 26.29 27.44
N GLU A 81 -24.82 25.86 26.98
CA GLU A 81 -23.85 26.70 26.27
C GLU A 81 -24.11 26.71 24.75
N ASP A 82 -23.50 27.65 24.03
CA ASP A 82 -23.53 27.66 22.56
C ASP A 82 -22.86 26.40 22.01
N SER A 83 -23.68 25.56 21.38
CA SER A 83 -23.25 24.26 20.88
C SER A 83 -22.27 24.37 19.72
N ASP A 84 -22.39 25.38 18.86
CA ASP A 84 -21.54 25.51 17.69
C ASP A 84 -20.18 26.09 18.08
N ALA A 85 -20.18 27.13 18.92
CA ALA A 85 -18.96 27.74 19.42
C ALA A 85 -18.13 26.75 20.26
N LEU A 86 -18.76 26.02 21.19
CA LEU A 86 -18.05 25.06 22.04
C LEU A 86 -17.56 23.85 21.22
N THR A 87 -18.34 23.37 20.24
CA THR A 87 -17.92 22.27 19.37
C THR A 87 -16.70 22.65 18.56
N LYS A 88 -16.68 23.85 17.96
CA LYS A 88 -15.52 24.34 17.21
C LYS A 88 -14.27 24.41 18.10
N TYR A 89 -14.39 24.99 19.29
CA TYR A 89 -13.29 25.05 20.25
C TYR A 89 -12.82 23.66 20.69
N GLY A 90 -13.75 22.73 20.94
CA GLY A 90 -13.43 21.34 21.27
C GLY A 90 -12.67 20.62 20.16
N ILE A 91 -13.01 20.88 18.89
CA ILE A 91 -12.28 20.32 17.74
C ILE A 91 -10.85 20.89 17.66
N GLU A 92 -10.68 22.19 17.86
CA GLU A 92 -9.36 22.83 17.88
C GLU A 92 -8.47 22.24 18.98
N VAL A 93 -8.99 22.13 20.21
CA VAL A 93 -8.26 21.53 21.34
C VAL A 93 -7.96 20.05 21.08
N PHE A 94 -8.86 19.30 20.45
CA PHE A 94 -8.63 17.90 20.11
C PHE A 94 -7.48 17.73 19.12
N ARG A 95 -7.48 18.48 18.03
CA ARG A 95 -6.41 18.45 17.01
C ARG A 95 -5.07 18.85 17.61
N TYR A 96 -5.06 19.92 18.40
CA TYR A 96 -3.89 20.33 19.17
C TYR A 96 -3.38 19.17 20.05
N SER A 97 -4.28 18.53 20.78
CA SER A 97 -3.91 17.45 21.70
C SER A 97 -3.32 16.24 21.00
N VAL A 98 -3.85 15.86 19.84
CA VAL A 98 -3.31 14.77 19.03
C VAL A 98 -1.89 15.08 18.57
N VAL A 99 -1.68 16.27 17.97
CA VAL A 99 -0.36 16.67 17.45
C VAL A 99 0.68 16.77 18.57
N GLN A 100 0.32 17.44 19.67
CA GLN A 100 1.21 17.61 20.83
C GLN A 100 1.57 16.28 21.48
N MET A 101 0.63 15.34 21.59
CA MET A 101 0.91 14.02 22.17
C MET A 101 1.87 13.21 21.28
N ILE A 102 1.71 13.26 19.95
CA ILE A 102 2.63 12.63 19.00
C ILE A 102 4.04 13.25 19.12
N GLN A 103 4.13 14.58 19.17
CA GLN A 103 5.40 15.29 19.35
C GLN A 103 6.07 14.91 20.67
N LEU A 104 5.33 14.90 21.78
CA LEU A 104 5.84 14.50 23.10
C LEU A 104 6.40 13.06 23.09
N ILE A 105 5.68 12.12 22.48
CA ILE A 105 6.14 10.73 22.40
C ILE A 105 7.38 10.63 21.52
N HIS A 106 7.39 11.29 20.36
CA HIS A 106 8.54 11.36 19.48
C HIS A 106 9.78 11.88 20.22
N GLU A 107 9.67 13.04 20.87
CA GLU A 107 10.75 13.65 21.64
C GLU A 107 11.28 12.71 22.73
N LYS A 108 10.38 12.02 23.43
CA LYS A 108 10.73 11.05 24.47
C LYS A 108 11.48 9.84 23.90
N ILE A 109 11.08 9.33 22.75
CA ILE A 109 11.79 8.24 22.06
C ILE A 109 13.18 8.71 21.61
N MET A 110 13.26 9.89 20.96
CA MET A 110 14.53 10.44 20.47
C MET A 110 15.50 10.80 21.62
N ASN A 111 14.98 11.17 22.79
CA ASN A 111 15.77 11.48 23.98
C ASN A 111 16.17 10.25 24.83
N ARG A 112 15.76 9.03 24.44
CA ARG A 112 15.91 7.80 25.25
C ARG A 112 15.15 7.85 26.58
N GLU A 113 14.10 8.63 26.64
CA GLU A 113 13.18 8.64 27.77
C GLU A 113 12.10 7.57 27.64
N LEU A 114 11.80 7.14 26.41
CA LEU A 114 10.97 5.97 26.12
C LEU A 114 11.80 4.92 25.38
N PRO A 115 11.74 3.64 25.78
CA PRO A 115 12.35 2.56 25.03
C PRO A 115 11.53 2.22 23.78
N LEU A 116 12.19 1.60 22.80
CA LEU A 116 11.54 1.03 21.63
C LEU A 116 10.93 -0.34 21.98
N LEU A 117 9.70 -0.55 21.54
CA LEU A 117 8.96 -1.81 21.58
C LEU A 117 9.08 -2.49 20.20
N PRO A 118 9.73 -3.67 20.11
CA PRO A 118 9.97 -4.36 18.85
C PRO A 118 8.70 -4.65 18.06
N ALA A 119 8.69 -4.36 16.77
CA ALA A 119 7.55 -4.63 15.88
C ALA A 119 7.43 -6.12 15.51
N ASP A 120 8.55 -6.86 15.51
CA ASP A 120 8.59 -8.28 15.20
C ASP A 120 9.11 -9.08 16.39
N ILE A 121 8.18 -9.73 17.09
CA ILE A 121 8.46 -10.57 18.27
C ILE A 121 8.96 -11.97 17.92
N SER A 122 9.01 -12.33 16.63
CA SER A 122 9.48 -13.63 16.14
C SER A 122 10.98 -13.66 15.83
N ARG A 123 11.65 -12.51 15.90
CA ARG A 123 13.07 -12.35 15.59
C ARG A 123 13.97 -12.82 16.73
N ASP A 124 14.80 -13.82 16.44
CA ASP A 124 15.81 -14.31 17.39
C ASP A 124 17.14 -13.52 17.33
N ASP A 125 17.32 -12.65 16.33
CA ASP A 125 18.55 -11.89 16.09
C ASP A 125 18.63 -10.56 16.86
N LEU A 126 17.52 -10.13 17.47
CA LEU A 126 17.44 -8.91 18.26
C LEU A 126 17.18 -9.21 19.74
N HIS A 127 17.69 -8.35 20.61
CA HIS A 127 17.38 -8.41 22.03
C HIS A 127 15.91 -8.04 22.27
N LEU A 128 15.07 -9.06 22.48
CA LEU A 128 13.63 -8.89 22.75
C LEU A 128 13.37 -8.78 24.26
N PRO A 129 12.64 -7.74 24.74
CA PRO A 129 12.19 -7.67 26.12
C PRO A 129 11.25 -8.85 26.43
N GLY A 130 11.60 -9.66 27.43
CA GLY A 130 10.94 -10.94 27.69
C GLY A 130 9.51 -10.77 28.20
N ASN A 131 9.26 -9.76 29.06
CA ASN A 131 7.91 -9.49 29.53
C ASN A 131 7.03 -8.95 28.41
N TYR A 132 7.57 -8.07 27.54
CA TYR A 132 6.85 -7.59 26.36
C TYR A 132 6.42 -8.73 25.44
N LYS A 133 7.32 -9.68 25.13
CA LYS A 133 6.99 -10.85 24.32
C LYS A 133 5.84 -11.66 24.92
N ASN A 134 5.86 -11.88 26.24
CA ASN A 134 4.79 -12.59 26.94
C ASN A 134 3.46 -11.81 26.95
N VAL A 135 3.51 -10.49 27.14
CA VAL A 135 2.32 -9.63 27.08
C VAL A 135 1.70 -9.68 25.69
N MET A 136 2.49 -9.48 24.65
CA MET A 136 2.01 -9.51 23.26
C MET A 136 1.48 -10.89 22.85
N ALA A 137 2.06 -11.99 23.36
CA ALA A 137 1.54 -13.34 23.14
C ALA A 137 0.18 -13.60 23.82
N ASN A 138 -0.10 -12.90 24.93
CA ASN A 138 -1.34 -13.03 25.68
C ASN A 138 -2.42 -12.02 25.26
N CYS A 139 -2.02 -10.90 24.64
CA CYS A 139 -2.94 -9.97 24.00
C CYS A 139 -3.53 -10.63 22.75
N ARG A 140 -4.67 -11.30 22.92
CA ARG A 140 -5.46 -11.77 21.78
C ARG A 140 -6.18 -10.57 21.17
N ASN A 141 -6.19 -10.50 19.83
CA ASN A 141 -6.67 -9.35 19.08
C ASN A 141 -8.19 -9.31 18.90
N ASP A 142 -8.92 -10.14 19.64
CA ASP A 142 -10.38 -10.13 19.77
C ASP A 142 -10.85 -9.35 21.01
N GLU A 143 -9.97 -9.01 21.97
CA GLU A 143 -10.35 -8.29 23.19
C GLU A 143 -9.38 -7.14 23.52
N TYR A 144 -9.89 -6.16 24.27
CA TYR A 144 -9.08 -5.06 24.79
C TYR A 144 -7.97 -5.60 25.72
N CYS A 145 -6.70 -5.44 25.34
CA CYS A 145 -5.58 -5.98 26.12
C CYS A 145 -5.21 -5.14 27.36
N THR A 146 -5.84 -5.46 28.49
CA THR A 146 -5.50 -4.86 29.80
C THR A 146 -4.05 -5.10 30.23
N GLY A 147 -3.45 -6.22 29.81
CA GLY A 147 -2.05 -6.55 30.10
C GLY A 147 -1.06 -5.57 29.45
N LEU A 148 -1.34 -5.16 28.21
CA LEU A 148 -0.53 -4.17 27.49
C LEU A 148 -0.64 -2.79 28.13
N ASP A 149 -1.84 -2.37 28.51
CA ASP A 149 -2.04 -1.11 29.23
C ASP A 149 -1.24 -1.06 30.53
N SER A 150 -1.27 -2.14 31.33
CA SER A 150 -0.50 -2.21 32.57
C SER A 150 1.01 -2.18 32.33
N TYR A 151 1.46 -2.81 31.24
CA TYR A 151 2.86 -2.79 30.83
C TYR A 151 3.31 -1.38 30.42
N ILE A 152 2.56 -0.71 29.55
CA ILE A 152 2.85 0.65 29.11
C ILE A 152 2.76 1.63 30.28
N GLU A 153 1.81 1.48 31.19
CA GLU A 153 1.68 2.32 32.38
C GLU A 153 2.96 2.28 33.24
N LYS A 154 3.56 1.10 33.44
CA LYS A 154 4.83 0.97 34.19
C LYS A 154 5.98 1.71 33.51
N ILE A 155 6.07 1.62 32.18
CA ILE A 155 7.05 2.36 31.38
C ILE A 155 6.80 3.87 31.48
N TRP A 156 5.56 4.31 31.32
CA TRP A 156 5.21 5.73 31.35
C TRP A 156 5.48 6.37 32.72
N LYS A 157 5.19 5.65 33.82
CA LYS A 157 5.50 6.09 35.19
C LYS A 157 6.99 6.41 35.39
N ILE A 158 7.90 5.66 34.77
CA ILE A 158 9.34 5.94 34.81
C ILE A 158 9.66 7.18 33.97
N THR A 159 9.05 7.25 32.78
CA THR A 159 9.24 8.31 31.80
C THR A 159 8.85 9.70 32.33
N SER A 160 7.79 9.78 33.13
CA SER A 160 7.32 11.02 33.75
C SER A 160 8.16 11.47 34.97
N LYS A 161 9.17 10.69 35.41
CA LYS A 161 10.09 11.12 36.48
C LYS A 161 11.00 12.24 35.97
N LYS A 162 11.22 13.26 36.81
CA LYS A 162 12.16 14.36 36.56
C LYS A 162 13.61 13.94 36.87
N THR A 163 14.09 12.90 36.20
CA THR A 163 15.46 12.37 36.31
C THR A 163 16.14 12.33 34.95
N SER A 164 17.46 12.21 34.90
CA SER A 164 18.20 12.11 33.63
C SER A 164 17.77 10.88 32.81
N ALA A 165 17.92 10.95 31.49
CA ALA A 165 17.62 9.81 30.60
C ALA A 165 18.40 8.55 30.99
N ALA A 166 19.66 8.67 31.39
CA ALA A 166 20.46 7.54 31.88
C ALA A 166 19.85 6.88 33.13
N ALA A 167 19.35 7.67 34.07
CA ALA A 167 18.66 7.15 35.26
C ALA A 167 17.34 6.46 34.89
N LYS A 168 16.61 6.98 33.90
CA LYS A 168 15.39 6.33 33.36
C LYS A 168 15.72 4.98 32.72
N VAL A 169 16.77 4.89 31.91
CA VAL A 169 17.26 3.62 31.31
C VAL A 169 17.50 2.56 32.38
N VAL A 170 18.22 2.89 33.45
CA VAL A 170 18.45 1.96 34.57
C VAL A 170 17.13 1.57 35.26
N ALA A 171 16.22 2.51 35.44
CA ALA A 171 14.92 2.23 36.05
C ALA A 171 14.05 1.30 35.19
N PHE A 172 14.16 1.36 33.85
CA PHE A 172 13.43 0.47 32.94
C PHE A 172 13.79 -1.01 33.14
N TYR A 173 14.96 -1.32 33.70
CA TYR A 173 15.35 -2.70 34.03
C TYR A 173 14.46 -3.36 35.07
N THR A 174 13.70 -2.56 35.83
CA THR A 174 12.73 -3.08 36.80
C THR A 174 11.41 -3.51 36.13
N VAL A 175 11.16 -3.05 34.90
CA VAL A 175 9.95 -3.40 34.12
C VAL A 175 10.26 -4.53 33.16
N ASP A 176 11.35 -4.41 32.40
CA ASP A 176 11.77 -5.39 31.42
C ASP A 176 13.24 -5.20 31.04
N ASN A 177 13.72 -6.06 30.15
CA ASN A 177 15.12 -6.20 29.83
C ASN A 177 15.65 -5.13 28.84
N PHE A 178 15.42 -3.85 29.09
CA PHE A 178 15.80 -2.74 28.19
C PHE A 178 17.29 -2.33 28.26
N HIS A 179 18.21 -3.26 28.55
CA HIS A 179 19.65 -2.94 28.67
C HIS A 179 20.37 -2.83 27.32
N SER A 180 19.77 -3.36 26.25
CA SER A 180 20.39 -3.28 24.93
C SER A 180 20.31 -1.86 24.39
N LYS A 181 21.39 -1.45 23.72
CA LYS A 181 21.38 -0.24 22.86
C LYS A 181 20.36 -0.35 21.74
N ASP A 182 19.88 -1.55 21.44
CA ASP A 182 18.86 -1.79 20.44
C ASP A 182 17.48 -1.27 20.83
N SER A 183 17.22 -1.10 22.12
CA SER A 183 15.97 -0.56 22.63
C SER A 183 15.87 0.97 22.52
N TYR A 184 16.83 1.65 21.89
CA TYR A 184 16.89 3.11 21.87
C TYR A 184 17.41 3.69 20.55
N ILE A 185 16.96 4.89 20.21
CA ILE A 185 17.58 5.71 19.15
C ILE A 185 18.83 6.40 19.71
N LEU A 186 19.94 6.29 18.98
CA LEU A 186 21.25 6.81 19.40
C LEU A 186 21.76 7.90 18.43
N GLU A 187 22.76 8.67 18.83
CA GLU A 187 23.36 9.73 17.99
C GLU A 187 23.82 9.20 16.63
N LYS A 188 24.39 7.98 16.61
CA LYS A 188 24.87 7.31 15.40
C LYS A 188 23.77 7.00 14.35
N ASN A 189 22.50 7.17 14.72
CA ASN A 189 21.36 6.98 13.82
C ASN A 189 21.09 8.22 12.96
N PHE A 190 21.72 9.36 13.25
CA PHE A 190 21.56 10.61 12.49
C PHE A 190 22.78 10.88 11.58
N GLU A 191 22.59 11.64 10.51
CA GLU A 191 23.65 11.99 9.54
C GLU A 191 24.79 12.77 10.20
N ASP A 192 24.44 13.82 10.96
CA ASP A 192 25.39 14.72 11.62
C ASP A 192 25.96 14.16 12.94
N LYS A 193 25.52 12.94 13.33
CA LYS A 193 25.76 12.36 14.67
C LYS A 193 25.29 13.25 15.82
N GLU A 194 24.38 14.16 15.56
CA GLU A 194 23.67 14.95 16.56
C GLU A 194 22.24 14.43 16.66
N ARG A 195 21.68 14.35 17.88
CA ARG A 195 20.29 13.90 18.02
C ARG A 195 19.38 15.04 17.61
N VAL A 196 18.55 14.78 16.61
CA VAL A 196 17.42 15.66 16.31
C VAL A 196 16.20 15.11 17.03
N THR A 197 15.65 15.90 17.94
CA THR A 197 14.50 15.53 18.77
C THR A 197 13.20 16.16 18.29
N GLU A 198 13.28 17.12 17.37
CA GLU A 198 12.13 17.83 16.85
C GLU A 198 11.47 17.04 15.70
N LEU A 199 10.17 16.81 15.83
CA LEU A 199 9.34 16.28 14.76
C LEU A 199 8.90 17.43 13.87
N LYS A 200 9.30 17.44 12.60
CA LYS A 200 8.77 18.39 11.62
C LYS A 200 7.31 18.07 11.36
N CYS A 201 6.45 19.08 11.52
CA CYS A 201 5.02 18.94 11.37
C CYS A 201 4.47 20.10 10.53
N ASN A 202 3.80 19.77 9.42
CA ASN A 202 3.13 20.73 8.56
C ASN A 202 1.65 20.35 8.38
N TYR A 203 0.73 21.29 8.56
CA TYR A 203 -0.67 21.09 8.17
C TYR A 203 -0.81 21.18 6.64
N LEU A 204 -1.44 20.18 6.05
CA LEU A 204 -1.56 20.03 4.60
C LEU A 204 -2.86 20.69 4.11
N LYS A 205 -2.75 21.85 3.45
CA LYS A 205 -3.90 22.51 2.81
C LYS A 205 -4.27 21.82 1.50
N LYS A 206 -3.28 21.45 0.70
CA LYS A 206 -3.48 20.89 -0.64
C LYS A 206 -2.32 19.99 -1.05
N PHE A 207 -2.63 18.82 -1.60
CA PHE A 207 -1.65 18.01 -2.32
C PHE A 207 -1.13 18.80 -3.52
N SER A 208 0.18 19.02 -3.56
CA SER A 208 0.82 19.98 -4.46
C SER A 208 2.07 19.37 -5.09
N PRO A 209 2.79 20.10 -5.95
CA PRO A 209 4.10 19.65 -6.42
C PRO A 209 5.10 19.32 -5.29
N LEU A 210 4.87 19.78 -4.04
CA LEU A 210 5.65 19.41 -2.86
C LEU A 210 5.41 17.97 -2.38
N GLN A 211 4.42 17.28 -2.93
CA GLN A 211 4.15 15.85 -2.74
C GLN A 211 4.17 15.10 -4.08
N ALA A 212 4.88 15.63 -5.09
CA ALA A 212 4.88 15.06 -6.45
C ALA A 212 5.40 13.61 -6.51
N HIS A 213 6.16 13.16 -5.52
CA HIS A 213 6.63 11.77 -5.43
C HIS A 213 5.50 10.76 -5.20
N LEU A 214 4.31 11.20 -4.79
CA LEU A 214 3.13 10.33 -4.65
C LEU A 214 2.50 9.96 -5.99
N TYR A 215 2.68 10.80 -7.02
CA TYR A 215 2.01 10.66 -8.33
C TYR A 215 2.97 10.86 -9.51
N GLY A 216 4.28 10.69 -9.32
CA GLY A 216 5.30 10.90 -10.35
C GLY A 216 6.52 10.00 -10.21
N THR A 217 7.15 9.65 -11.35
CA THR A 217 8.45 8.94 -11.41
C THR A 217 9.60 9.96 -11.39
N LYS A 218 10.39 9.98 -12.46
CA LYS A 218 11.61 10.75 -12.61
C LYS A 218 11.22 12.21 -12.87
N PRO A 219 11.60 13.15 -12.00
CA PRO A 219 11.35 14.55 -12.24
C PRO A 219 12.08 15.02 -13.50
N ASP A 220 11.36 15.68 -14.39
CA ASP A 220 11.93 16.39 -15.53
C ASP A 220 12.10 17.89 -15.21
N LYS A 221 12.53 18.68 -16.21
CA LYS A 221 12.69 20.13 -16.02
C LYS A 221 11.39 20.78 -15.56
N ALA A 222 10.25 20.43 -16.17
CA ALA A 222 8.95 21.06 -15.88
C ALA A 222 8.44 20.69 -14.48
N ALA A 223 8.65 19.44 -14.05
CA ALA A 223 8.35 18.99 -12.70
C ALA A 223 9.19 19.72 -11.66
N LEU A 224 10.51 19.85 -11.88
CA LEU A 224 11.41 20.60 -10.98
C LEU A 224 11.04 22.08 -10.91
N GLU A 225 10.64 22.71 -12.01
CA GLU A 225 10.15 24.10 -12.01
C GLU A 225 8.84 24.24 -11.24
N SER A 226 7.93 23.27 -11.35
CA SER A 226 6.68 23.25 -10.59
C SER A 226 6.94 23.08 -9.09
N ILE A 227 7.87 22.21 -8.72
CA ILE A 227 8.36 22.03 -7.35
C ILE A 227 8.95 23.34 -6.82
N ALA A 228 9.84 23.99 -7.60
CA ALA A 228 10.44 25.24 -7.21
C ALA A 228 9.38 26.30 -6.91
N LYS A 229 8.47 26.55 -7.86
CA LYS A 229 7.37 27.51 -7.69
C LYS A 229 6.51 27.19 -6.48
N ALA A 230 6.19 25.91 -6.24
CA ALA A 230 5.40 25.50 -5.10
C ALA A 230 6.13 25.70 -3.76
N ALA A 231 7.45 25.48 -3.71
CA ALA A 231 8.27 25.71 -2.51
C ALA A 231 8.35 27.20 -2.16
N LEU A 232 8.51 28.05 -3.19
CA LEU A 232 8.51 29.50 -3.06
C LEU A 232 7.19 30.05 -2.51
N ASP A 233 6.07 29.45 -2.93
CA ASP A 233 4.71 29.78 -2.49
C ASP A 233 4.16 28.77 -1.47
N SER A 234 5.02 28.17 -0.64
CA SER A 234 4.65 27.04 0.24
C SER A 234 3.50 27.34 1.20
N SER A 235 3.29 28.60 1.58
CA SER A 235 2.16 29.03 2.43
C SER A 235 0.77 28.80 1.81
N LYS A 236 0.68 28.66 0.48
CA LYS A 236 -0.56 28.27 -0.23
C LYS A 236 -0.91 26.80 -0.03
N TYR A 237 0.09 25.95 0.19
CA TYR A 237 -0.07 24.49 0.25
C TYR A 237 0.08 23.93 1.67
N LEU A 238 0.84 24.61 2.52
CA LEU A 238 1.18 24.20 3.87
C LEU A 238 0.90 25.32 4.88
N ALA A 239 0.64 24.94 6.12
CA ALA A 239 0.71 25.82 7.28
C ALA A 239 1.44 25.11 8.43
N ALA A 240 1.76 25.86 9.49
CA ALA A 240 2.24 25.25 10.72
C ALA A 240 1.11 24.39 11.35
N CYS A 241 1.47 23.33 12.06
CA CYS A 241 0.48 22.41 12.64
C CYS A 241 -0.43 23.06 13.70
N ASP A 242 0.02 24.14 14.31
CA ASP A 242 -0.69 24.95 15.30
C ASP A 242 -1.43 26.16 14.70
N ASP A 243 -1.38 26.36 13.37
CA ASP A 243 -2.13 27.41 12.68
C ASP A 243 -3.60 26.98 12.46
N PHE A 244 -4.38 26.94 13.54
CA PHE A 244 -5.80 26.53 13.48
C PHE A 244 -6.67 27.46 12.63
N LYS A 245 -6.24 28.71 12.40
CA LYS A 245 -6.95 29.63 11.51
C LYS A 245 -6.91 29.16 10.06
N ALA A 246 -5.86 28.44 9.67
CA ALA A 246 -5.73 27.83 8.35
C ALA A 246 -6.56 26.55 8.20
N GLN A 247 -7.09 25.98 9.29
CA GLN A 247 -7.80 24.69 9.30
C GLN A 247 -9.32 24.88 9.25
N THR A 248 -9.81 25.34 8.10
CA THR A 248 -11.22 25.75 7.97
C THR A 248 -12.23 24.62 8.01
N ASN A 249 -11.86 23.40 7.57
CA ASN A 249 -12.75 22.26 7.68
C ASN A 249 -12.75 21.74 9.11
N LEU A 250 -13.92 21.62 9.73
CA LEU A 250 -14.08 21.11 11.10
C LEU A 250 -14.20 19.58 11.16
N GLN A 251 -14.57 18.92 10.06
CA GLN A 251 -14.78 17.48 10.03
C GLN A 251 -13.47 16.71 10.03
N VAL A 252 -12.50 17.13 9.22
CA VAL A 252 -11.25 16.40 9.00
C VAL A 252 -10.02 17.32 8.99
N ALA A 253 -8.83 16.76 9.23
CA ALA A 253 -7.55 17.46 9.09
C ALA A 253 -6.44 16.48 8.66
N ALA A 254 -5.49 16.97 7.86
CA ALA A 254 -4.33 16.20 7.41
C ALA A 254 -3.03 16.94 7.78
N TYR A 255 -2.06 16.21 8.32
CA TYR A 255 -0.74 16.73 8.66
C TYR A 255 0.34 15.86 8.04
N GLN A 256 1.42 16.49 7.58
CA GLN A 256 2.64 15.83 7.14
C GLN A 256 3.64 15.85 8.30
N LEU A 257 4.03 14.66 8.75
CA LEU A 257 5.02 14.43 9.79
C LEU A 257 6.32 13.94 9.14
N GLU A 258 7.43 14.50 9.57
CA GLU A 258 8.75 14.22 9.02
C GLU A 258 9.79 14.10 10.12
N ILE A 259 10.59 13.03 10.06
CA ILE A 259 11.73 12.86 10.96
C ILE A 259 12.99 13.31 10.20
N PRO A 260 13.62 14.43 10.60
CA PRO A 260 14.77 14.98 9.88
C PRO A 260 16.08 14.21 10.16
N ASN A 261 17.02 14.32 9.23
CA ASN A 261 18.44 13.91 9.35
C ASN A 261 18.69 12.47 9.80
N ILE A 262 17.79 11.53 9.50
CA ILE A 262 18.03 10.11 9.81
C ILE A 262 18.96 9.49 8.76
N LYS A 263 19.96 8.74 9.24
CA LYS A 263 20.80 7.90 8.40
C LYS A 263 20.05 6.64 7.94
N GLU A 264 19.76 6.54 6.64
CA GLU A 264 18.95 5.48 6.02
C GLU A 264 19.30 4.07 6.54
N LYS A 265 20.54 3.60 6.36
CA LYS A 265 20.98 2.26 6.81
C LYS A 265 20.71 1.95 8.29
N ARG A 266 20.70 2.96 9.16
CA ARG A 266 20.44 2.78 10.60
C ARG A 266 18.95 2.86 10.91
N TRP A 267 18.18 3.55 10.07
CA TRP A 267 16.74 3.58 10.14
C TRP A 267 16.12 2.25 9.74
N GLU A 268 16.67 1.58 8.72
CA GLU A 268 16.15 0.27 8.28
C GLU A 268 16.10 -0.74 9.44
N ASP A 269 17.05 -0.65 10.38
CA ASP A 269 17.13 -1.51 11.56
C ASP A 269 16.14 -1.14 12.69
N LYS A 270 15.67 0.12 12.76
CA LYS A 270 14.96 0.68 13.94
C LYS A 270 13.62 1.31 13.65
N GLY A 271 13.34 1.68 12.40
CA GLY A 271 12.19 2.49 12.05
C GLY A 271 10.86 1.78 12.27
N PHE A 272 10.79 0.47 12.03
CA PHE A 272 9.57 -0.31 12.34
C PHE A 272 9.30 -0.36 13.85
N ASP A 273 10.33 -0.54 14.67
CA ASP A 273 10.20 -0.51 16.14
C ASP A 273 9.80 0.88 16.63
N TYR A 274 10.35 1.95 16.02
CA TYR A 274 9.93 3.32 16.29
C TYR A 274 8.44 3.54 16.03
N TRP A 275 7.94 3.13 14.86
CA TRP A 275 6.54 3.31 14.51
C TRP A 275 5.61 2.46 15.38
N ASN A 276 5.98 1.21 15.65
CA ASN A 276 5.26 0.35 16.58
C ASN A 276 5.15 0.99 17.97
N SER A 277 6.27 1.49 18.50
CA SER A 277 6.31 2.19 19.79
C SER A 277 5.43 3.42 19.80
N LEU A 278 5.51 4.26 18.76
CA LEU A 278 4.71 5.48 18.65
C LEU A 278 3.22 5.17 18.71
N LYS A 279 2.74 4.18 17.96
CA LYS A 279 1.33 3.78 17.92
C LYS A 279 0.84 3.29 19.29
N LEU A 280 1.57 2.35 19.90
CA LEU A 280 1.18 1.74 21.18
C LEU A 280 1.19 2.78 22.31
N TYR A 281 2.24 3.60 22.37
CA TYR A 281 2.33 4.67 23.36
C TYR A 281 1.26 5.73 23.16
N PHE A 282 0.97 6.12 21.92
CA PHE A 282 -0.04 7.15 21.65
C PHE A 282 -1.45 6.69 22.05
N SER A 283 -1.83 5.47 21.66
CA SER A 283 -3.10 4.85 22.03
C SER A 283 -3.33 4.88 23.54
N TRP A 284 -2.32 4.47 24.32
CA TRP A 284 -2.40 4.48 25.78
C TRP A 284 -2.34 5.89 26.38
N ALA A 285 -1.36 6.71 25.96
CA ALA A 285 -1.06 8.01 26.54
C ALA A 285 -2.21 9.00 26.34
N PHE A 286 -2.88 8.95 25.19
CA PHE A 286 -4.03 9.83 24.90
C PHE A 286 -5.17 9.69 25.93
N ARG A 287 -5.30 8.53 26.59
CA ARG A 287 -6.33 8.28 27.60
C ARG A 287 -5.82 8.46 29.03
N ASN A 288 -4.56 8.09 29.25
CA ASN A 288 -4.05 7.80 30.60
C ASN A 288 -2.91 8.71 31.04
N ALA A 289 -2.19 9.35 30.11
CA ALA A 289 -1.04 10.18 30.46
C ALA A 289 -1.45 11.42 31.27
N PRO A 290 -0.73 11.75 32.37
CA PRO A 290 -0.94 13.00 33.11
C PRO A 290 -0.78 14.25 32.25
N GLU A 291 0.19 14.24 31.32
CA GLU A 291 0.49 15.33 30.40
C GLU A 291 -0.72 15.63 29.49
N MET A 292 -1.44 14.59 29.06
CA MET A 292 -2.63 14.73 28.22
C MET A 292 -3.75 15.52 28.91
N LYS A 293 -3.91 15.38 30.23
CA LYS A 293 -4.92 16.15 30.98
C LYS A 293 -4.68 17.65 30.92
N GLN A 294 -3.42 18.06 30.85
CA GLN A 294 -3.03 19.47 30.74
C GLN A 294 -3.23 19.97 29.31
N ILE A 295 -2.76 19.18 28.33
CA ILE A 295 -2.83 19.51 26.89
C ILE A 295 -4.30 19.64 26.43
N ALA A 296 -5.17 18.74 26.87
CA ALA A 296 -6.56 18.68 26.45
C ALA A 296 -7.54 19.51 27.30
N SER A 297 -7.05 20.35 28.23
CA SER A 297 -7.92 21.16 29.08
C SER A 297 -8.75 22.16 28.25
N PRO A 298 -10.06 22.34 28.51
CA PRO A 298 -10.88 21.75 29.58
C PRO A 298 -11.59 20.43 29.20
N PHE A 299 -11.33 19.88 28.01
CA PHE A 299 -12.04 18.71 27.46
C PHE A 299 -11.39 17.36 27.77
N ALA A 300 -10.32 17.31 28.56
CA ALA A 300 -9.58 16.08 28.86
C ALA A 300 -10.47 14.90 29.29
N SER A 301 -11.48 15.15 30.14
CA SER A 301 -12.42 14.11 30.57
C SER A 301 -13.31 13.59 29.45
N VAL A 302 -13.65 14.43 28.47
CA VAL A 302 -14.43 14.06 27.28
C VAL A 302 -13.55 13.24 26.34
N PHE A 303 -12.34 13.71 26.06
CA PHE A 303 -11.43 13.06 25.11
C PHE A 303 -10.97 11.69 25.56
N LYS A 304 -10.90 11.44 26.87
CA LYS A 304 -10.61 10.11 27.42
C LYS A 304 -11.59 9.04 26.93
N GLY A 305 -12.86 9.41 26.67
CA GLY A 305 -13.89 8.50 26.17
C GLY A 305 -13.93 8.34 24.64
N VAL A 306 -13.04 9.00 23.92
CA VAL A 306 -12.99 8.92 22.45
C VAL A 306 -12.14 7.71 22.05
N ALA A 307 -12.64 6.92 21.10
CA ALA A 307 -11.87 5.86 20.45
C ALA A 307 -10.86 6.52 19.48
N ILE A 308 -9.65 6.77 19.97
CA ILE A 308 -8.65 7.54 19.22
C ILE A 308 -8.15 6.78 17.98
N GLU A 309 -8.10 5.46 18.04
CA GLU A 309 -7.69 4.57 16.96
C GLU A 309 -8.69 4.59 15.79
N ASP A 310 -9.96 4.92 16.06
CA ASP A 310 -10.98 5.14 15.04
C ASP A 310 -10.91 6.56 14.45
N SER A 311 -10.32 7.49 15.19
CA SER A 311 -10.29 8.92 14.86
C SER A 311 -9.03 9.37 14.15
N VAL A 312 -7.97 8.57 14.21
CA VAL A 312 -6.63 8.89 13.70
C VAL A 312 -6.14 7.75 12.81
N LEU A 313 -5.51 8.09 11.68
CA LEU A 313 -4.77 7.16 10.83
C LEU A 313 -3.37 7.72 10.58
N ILE A 314 -2.37 6.86 10.54
CA ILE A 314 -1.01 7.24 10.12
C ILE A 314 -0.68 6.50 8.82
N VAL A 315 -0.48 7.24 7.74
CA VAL A 315 -0.27 6.70 6.39
C VAL A 315 1.16 6.99 5.95
N PRO A 316 1.92 6.04 5.38
CA PRO A 316 3.27 6.34 4.90
C PRO A 316 3.24 7.39 3.79
N ASN A 317 4.20 8.32 3.80
CA ASN A 317 4.36 9.32 2.75
C ASN A 317 5.24 8.76 1.61
N GLY A 318 4.65 7.93 0.76
CA GLY A 318 5.30 7.32 -0.40
C GLY A 318 5.42 5.79 -0.32
N CYS A 319 6.44 5.23 -0.96
CA CYS A 319 6.60 3.78 -1.14
C CYS A 319 7.19 3.02 0.06
N LYS A 320 7.65 3.70 1.12
CA LYS A 320 8.12 3.05 2.35
C LYS A 320 6.93 2.65 3.23
N SER A 321 7.14 1.84 4.26
CA SER A 321 6.04 1.31 5.10
C SER A 321 6.17 1.74 6.56
N ILE A 322 5.04 1.82 7.27
CA ILE A 322 5.02 2.08 8.72
C ILE A 322 5.04 0.77 9.51
N THR A 323 4.29 -0.22 9.04
CA THR A 323 4.25 -1.59 9.56
C THR A 323 5.01 -2.53 8.64
N ILE A 324 5.55 -3.60 9.20
CA ILE A 324 6.25 -4.63 8.42
C ILE A 324 5.21 -5.31 7.53
N PRO A 325 5.37 -5.29 6.18
CA PRO A 325 4.43 -5.94 5.29
C PRO A 325 4.40 -7.45 5.50
N LYS A 326 3.21 -8.03 5.66
CA LYS A 326 2.98 -9.46 5.84
C LYS A 326 1.89 -9.96 4.89
N CYS A 327 1.97 -11.24 4.51
CA CYS A 327 0.95 -11.89 3.71
C CYS A 327 -0.09 -12.56 4.62
N ASP A 328 -0.89 -11.76 5.30
CA ASP A 328 -1.97 -12.22 6.18
C ASP A 328 -3.26 -11.41 5.96
N GLY A 329 -4.38 -11.94 6.44
CA GLY A 329 -5.71 -11.35 6.31
C GLY A 329 -5.76 -9.92 6.77
N ASP A 330 -5.20 -9.65 7.95
CA ASP A 330 -5.29 -8.35 8.60
C ASP A 330 -4.55 -7.28 7.80
N PHE A 331 -3.31 -7.56 7.38
CA PHE A 331 -2.51 -6.65 6.57
C PHE A 331 -3.18 -6.38 5.22
N LEU A 332 -3.58 -7.43 4.49
CA LEU A 332 -4.21 -7.30 3.17
C LEU A 332 -5.54 -6.54 3.22
N ALA A 333 -6.43 -6.89 4.15
CA ALA A 333 -7.70 -6.19 4.31
C ALA A 333 -7.52 -4.72 4.71
N THR A 334 -6.49 -4.37 5.49
CA THR A 334 -6.19 -2.97 5.80
C THR A 334 -5.85 -2.17 4.53
N GLN A 335 -5.26 -2.80 3.51
CA GLN A 335 -4.92 -2.11 2.26
C GLN A 335 -6.13 -1.81 1.38
N ALA A 336 -7.25 -2.53 1.57
CA ALA A 336 -8.52 -2.22 0.90
C ALA A 336 -9.03 -0.80 1.23
N MET A 337 -8.50 -0.16 2.29
CA MET A 337 -8.80 1.24 2.59
C MET A 337 -8.45 2.20 1.43
N ARG A 338 -7.52 1.80 0.55
CA ARG A 338 -7.16 2.55 -0.65
C ARG A 338 -8.34 2.79 -1.58
N GLU A 339 -9.21 1.80 -1.75
CA GLU A 339 -10.36 1.89 -2.68
C GLU A 339 -11.33 3.01 -2.27
N PHE A 340 -11.45 3.29 -0.97
CA PHE A 340 -12.33 4.36 -0.48
C PHE A 340 -11.81 5.77 -0.80
N ALA A 341 -10.52 5.90 -1.11
CA ALA A 341 -9.89 7.19 -1.40
C ALA A 341 -10.08 7.64 -2.86
N LYS A 342 -10.45 6.72 -3.77
CA LYS A 342 -10.65 7.02 -5.19
C LYS A 342 -11.89 7.88 -5.41
N GLU A 343 -11.86 8.74 -6.42
CA GLU A 343 -13.00 9.62 -6.75
C GLU A 343 -14.18 8.81 -7.33
N ASP A 344 -13.88 7.82 -8.15
CA ASP A 344 -14.84 6.97 -8.86
C ASP A 344 -15.43 5.83 -8.00
N PHE A 345 -15.13 5.78 -6.70
CA PHE A 345 -15.56 4.71 -5.79
C PHE A 345 -17.06 4.40 -5.92
N ARG A 346 -17.91 5.41 -6.05
CA ARG A 346 -19.37 5.22 -6.15
C ARG A 346 -19.80 4.55 -7.46
N GLU A 347 -19.05 4.76 -8.54
CA GLU A 347 -19.32 4.17 -9.86
C GLU A 347 -18.83 2.72 -9.90
N THR A 348 -17.68 2.44 -9.28
CA THR A 348 -17.05 1.12 -9.25
C THR A 348 -17.48 0.25 -8.08
N ALA A 349 -18.22 0.80 -7.10
CA ALA A 349 -18.65 0.16 -5.86
C ALA A 349 -19.25 -1.24 -6.04
N LEU A 350 -20.04 -1.46 -7.09
CA LEU A 350 -20.71 -2.75 -7.34
C LEU A 350 -19.74 -3.88 -7.72
N ASN A 351 -18.54 -3.53 -8.18
CA ASN A 351 -17.50 -4.47 -8.59
C ASN A 351 -16.44 -4.71 -7.50
N LEU A 352 -16.46 -3.93 -6.42
CA LEU A 352 -15.50 -4.08 -5.33
C LEU A 352 -15.82 -5.30 -4.46
N ASP A 353 -14.81 -6.14 -4.21
CA ASP A 353 -14.98 -7.36 -3.41
C ASP A 353 -15.51 -7.07 -2.00
N VAL A 354 -15.02 -6.01 -1.36
CA VAL A 354 -15.48 -5.56 -0.02
C VAL A 354 -16.98 -5.23 0.03
N LEU A 355 -17.59 -4.83 -1.08
CA LEU A 355 -19.02 -4.54 -1.18
C LEU A 355 -19.85 -5.73 -1.71
N SER A 356 -19.18 -6.80 -2.15
CA SER A 356 -19.84 -8.03 -2.58
C SER A 356 -20.65 -8.66 -1.44
N ASN A 357 -21.74 -9.33 -1.81
CA ASN A 357 -22.48 -10.18 -0.88
C ASN A 357 -21.70 -11.46 -0.52
N VAL A 358 -20.87 -11.93 -1.44
CA VAL A 358 -20.01 -13.10 -1.26
C VAL A 358 -18.60 -12.68 -1.69
N PRO A 359 -17.81 -12.09 -0.77
CA PRO A 359 -16.46 -11.69 -1.09
C PRO A 359 -15.60 -12.93 -1.32
N GLU A 360 -14.68 -12.84 -2.27
CA GLU A 360 -13.65 -13.85 -2.46
C GLU A 360 -12.46 -13.64 -1.50
N GLY A 361 -12.27 -12.40 -1.03
CA GLY A 361 -11.25 -11.98 -0.08
C GLY A 361 -10.20 -11.04 -0.71
N PRO A 362 -9.46 -10.27 0.10
CA PRO A 362 -8.55 -9.22 -0.37
C PRO A 362 -7.34 -9.76 -1.16
N GLN A 363 -7.07 -11.07 -1.09
CA GLN A 363 -5.96 -11.71 -1.79
C GLN A 363 -6.22 -11.89 -3.30
N ASP A 364 -7.49 -11.97 -3.73
CA ASP A 364 -7.82 -12.25 -5.12
C ASP A 364 -7.54 -11.04 -6.03
N ASP A 365 -7.67 -9.82 -5.49
CA ASP A 365 -7.26 -8.58 -6.17
C ASP A 365 -5.76 -8.58 -6.55
N LEU A 366 -4.93 -9.31 -5.78
CA LEU A 366 -3.51 -9.45 -6.09
C LEU A 366 -3.24 -10.38 -7.27
N LEU A 367 -4.11 -11.37 -7.51
CA LEU A 367 -3.99 -12.30 -8.64
C LEU A 367 -4.48 -11.68 -9.94
N SER A 368 -5.56 -10.88 -9.87
CA SER A 368 -6.14 -10.23 -11.04
C SER A 368 -5.27 -9.08 -11.56
N ASP A 369 -4.62 -8.31 -10.67
CA ASP A 369 -3.67 -7.25 -11.04
C ASP A 369 -2.32 -7.34 -10.27
N PRO A 370 -1.40 -8.20 -10.72
CA PRO A 370 -0.07 -8.32 -10.14
C PRO A 370 0.87 -7.15 -10.50
N PHE A 371 0.52 -6.32 -11.49
CA PHE A 371 1.39 -5.29 -12.07
C PHE A 371 0.72 -3.91 -12.15
N THR A 372 0.19 -3.43 -11.02
CA THR A 372 -0.48 -2.13 -10.92
C THR A 372 0.41 -0.97 -11.35
N SER A 373 -0.16 0.02 -12.02
CA SER A 373 0.57 1.24 -12.36
C SER A 373 1.10 1.94 -11.09
N VAL A 374 2.36 2.34 -11.13
CA VAL A 374 2.92 3.32 -10.18
C VAL A 374 3.15 4.57 -11.01
N ASN A 375 3.08 5.76 -10.40
CA ASN A 375 3.33 7.05 -11.05
C ASN A 375 2.20 7.54 -11.97
N VAL A 376 1.01 7.05 -11.70
CA VAL A 376 -0.25 7.71 -12.05
C VAL A 376 -0.87 8.16 -10.74
N ASP A 377 -1.65 9.24 -10.80
CA ASP A 377 -2.38 9.75 -9.64
C ASP A 377 -3.57 8.83 -9.33
N GLU A 378 -3.30 7.61 -8.85
CA GLU A 378 -4.29 6.54 -8.66
C GLU A 378 -5.36 6.89 -7.61
N LEU A 379 -5.05 7.83 -6.71
CA LEU A 379 -5.96 8.32 -5.68
C LEU A 379 -6.58 9.68 -6.05
N ASP A 380 -6.44 10.09 -7.31
CA ASP A 380 -6.94 11.34 -7.88
C ASP A 380 -6.62 12.59 -7.03
N LEU A 381 -5.45 12.64 -6.40
CA LEU A 381 -5.02 13.73 -5.51
C LEU A 381 -5.10 15.11 -6.19
N GLY A 382 -4.85 15.16 -7.50
CA GLY A 382 -4.95 16.33 -8.35
C GLY A 382 -6.38 16.69 -8.78
N GLY A 383 -7.32 15.74 -8.75
CA GLY A 383 -8.74 15.97 -9.02
C GLY A 383 -9.43 16.80 -7.94
N PHE A 384 -8.98 16.67 -6.69
CA PHE A 384 -9.53 17.40 -5.57
C PHE A 384 -9.02 18.84 -5.46
N ALA A 385 -9.92 19.75 -5.04
CA ALA A 385 -9.59 21.17 -4.90
C ALA A 385 -8.53 21.43 -3.81
N ASN A 386 -8.60 20.69 -2.70
CA ASN A 386 -7.72 20.77 -1.53
C ASN A 386 -7.62 19.42 -0.79
N ALA A 387 -6.67 19.26 0.12
CA ALA A 387 -6.43 17.99 0.82
C ALA A 387 -7.59 17.59 1.75
N GLU A 388 -8.29 18.58 2.31
CA GLU A 388 -9.47 18.34 3.14
C GLU A 388 -10.62 17.72 2.33
N SER A 389 -10.83 18.15 1.07
CA SER A 389 -11.87 17.60 0.20
C SER A 389 -11.61 16.14 -0.18
N TRP A 390 -10.36 15.79 -0.48
CA TRP A 390 -9.95 14.39 -0.65
C TRP A 390 -10.20 13.57 0.62
N LEU A 391 -9.84 14.10 1.79
CA LEU A 391 -10.01 13.40 3.05
C LEU A 391 -11.49 13.25 3.46
N VAL A 392 -12.35 14.22 3.11
CA VAL A 392 -13.81 14.11 3.28
C VAL A 392 -14.35 12.98 2.41
N ASN A 393 -13.99 12.92 1.12
CA ASN A 393 -14.40 11.83 0.22
C ASN A 393 -14.02 10.46 0.80
N PHE A 394 -12.74 10.30 1.15
CA PHE A 394 -12.23 9.08 1.77
C PHE A 394 -13.03 8.69 3.03
N LYS A 395 -13.25 9.65 3.93
CA LYS A 395 -13.97 9.40 5.19
C LYS A 395 -15.43 9.06 4.95
N GLU A 396 -16.11 9.70 4.01
CA GLU A 396 -17.51 9.40 3.69
C GLU A 396 -17.65 7.98 3.15
N ASN A 397 -16.82 7.59 2.17
CA ASN A 397 -16.82 6.26 1.59
C ASN A 397 -16.48 5.17 2.62
N PHE A 398 -15.45 5.42 3.45
CA PHE A 398 -15.06 4.51 4.53
C PHE A 398 -16.16 4.37 5.59
N SER A 399 -16.72 5.47 6.08
CA SER A 399 -17.75 5.43 7.13
C SER A 399 -19.08 4.84 6.65
N GLY A 400 -19.46 5.08 5.39
CA GLY A 400 -20.62 4.45 4.76
C GLY A 400 -20.45 2.93 4.66
N THR A 401 -19.30 2.47 4.19
CA THR A 401 -19.00 1.04 4.07
C THR A 401 -18.88 0.37 5.44
N ARG A 402 -18.26 1.04 6.42
CA ARG A 402 -18.20 0.58 7.81
C ARG A 402 -19.60 0.39 8.41
N ALA A 403 -20.52 1.32 8.14
CA ALA A 403 -21.91 1.20 8.61
C ALA A 403 -22.64 0.01 7.98
N LEU A 404 -22.40 -0.26 6.69
CA LEU A 404 -22.92 -1.44 6.00
C LEU A 404 -22.40 -2.74 6.65
N MET A 405 -21.08 -2.83 6.90
CA MET A 405 -20.48 -4.00 7.55
C MET A 405 -20.97 -4.20 8.97
N LYS A 406 -21.12 -3.12 9.75
CA LYS A 406 -21.72 -3.19 11.08
C LYS A 406 -23.16 -3.69 11.03
N LYS A 407 -23.95 -3.27 10.03
CA LYS A 407 -25.31 -3.76 9.83
C LYS A 407 -25.32 -5.25 9.48
N LYS A 408 -24.44 -5.71 8.59
CA LYS A 408 -24.27 -7.14 8.26
C LYS A 408 -23.95 -7.95 9.51
N LEU A 409 -22.96 -7.52 10.31
CA LEU A 409 -22.57 -8.18 11.56
C LEU A 409 -23.74 -8.30 12.54
N ILE A 410 -24.38 -7.17 12.89
CA ILE A 410 -25.49 -7.14 13.87
C ILE A 410 -26.64 -8.02 13.38
N HIS A 411 -27.02 -7.91 12.12
CA HIS A 411 -28.13 -8.69 11.56
C HIS A 411 -27.81 -10.18 11.58
N ALA A 412 -26.63 -10.59 11.11
CA ALA A 412 -26.22 -11.99 11.04
C ALA A 412 -26.15 -12.63 12.44
N ILE A 413 -25.48 -11.98 13.39
CA ILE A 413 -25.38 -12.46 14.78
C ILE A 413 -26.77 -12.55 15.43
N SER A 414 -27.60 -11.51 15.28
CA SER A 414 -28.95 -11.51 15.86
C SER A 414 -29.80 -12.65 15.30
N THR A 415 -29.80 -12.84 13.98
CA THR A 415 -30.56 -13.90 13.32
C THR A 415 -30.11 -15.29 13.79
N LEU A 416 -28.80 -15.54 13.86
CA LEU A 416 -28.27 -16.83 14.31
C LEU A 416 -28.57 -17.09 15.80
N ASN A 417 -28.39 -16.09 16.66
CA ASN A 417 -28.71 -16.21 18.08
C ASN A 417 -30.19 -16.48 18.31
N ILE A 418 -31.07 -15.73 17.65
CA ILE A 418 -32.51 -15.91 17.81
C ILE A 418 -32.95 -17.25 17.26
N ALA A 419 -32.43 -17.69 16.10
CA ALA A 419 -32.71 -19.00 15.55
C ALA A 419 -32.29 -20.11 16.53
N LYS A 420 -31.03 -20.13 16.97
CA LYS A 420 -30.50 -21.11 17.92
C LYS A 420 -31.28 -21.16 19.23
N ALA A 421 -31.73 -20.01 19.74
CA ALA A 421 -32.48 -19.92 21.00
C ALA A 421 -33.94 -20.40 20.89
N ASN A 422 -34.57 -20.30 19.71
CA ASN A 422 -36.00 -20.59 19.53
C ASN A 422 -36.29 -21.91 18.82
N ILE A 423 -35.35 -22.41 18.00
CA ILE A 423 -35.51 -23.68 17.30
C ILE A 423 -34.19 -24.47 17.32
N SER A 424 -34.25 -25.71 17.83
CA SER A 424 -33.09 -26.59 17.77
C SER A 424 -32.80 -27.02 16.34
N SER A 425 -31.53 -27.31 16.05
CA SER A 425 -31.11 -27.84 14.74
C SER A 425 -31.87 -29.12 14.39
N GLN A 426 -32.13 -30.00 15.36
CA GLN A 426 -32.93 -31.21 15.17
C GLN A 426 -34.37 -30.85 14.76
N LYS A 427 -34.97 -29.82 15.36
CA LYS A 427 -36.34 -29.44 15.02
C LYS A 427 -36.45 -28.84 13.63
N VAL A 428 -35.48 -28.01 13.23
CA VAL A 428 -35.38 -27.52 11.83
C VAL A 428 -35.28 -28.71 10.88
N SER A 429 -34.43 -29.68 11.22
CA SER A 429 -34.20 -30.89 10.43
C SER A 429 -35.48 -31.71 10.22
N GLU A 430 -36.23 -31.99 11.29
CA GLU A 430 -37.52 -32.69 11.20
C GLU A 430 -38.52 -31.97 10.27
N LEU A 431 -38.59 -30.65 10.36
CA LEU A 431 -39.49 -29.84 9.54
C LEU A 431 -39.06 -29.82 8.07
N LEU A 432 -37.76 -29.81 7.80
CA LEU A 432 -37.21 -29.93 6.45
C LEU A 432 -37.47 -31.32 5.86
N GLU A 433 -37.21 -32.39 6.62
CA GLU A 433 -37.48 -33.77 6.19
C GLU A 433 -38.95 -33.98 5.84
N LYS A 434 -39.88 -33.35 6.58
CA LYS A 434 -41.31 -33.36 6.25
C LYS A 434 -41.61 -32.68 4.90
N ARG A 435 -40.93 -31.58 4.57
CA ARG A 435 -41.09 -30.90 3.28
C ARG A 435 -40.49 -31.71 2.14
N PHE A 436 -39.28 -32.25 2.32
CA PHE A 436 -38.63 -33.13 1.34
C PHE A 436 -39.45 -34.39 1.06
N SER A 437 -39.91 -35.08 2.10
CA SER A 437 -40.71 -36.31 1.97
C SER A 437 -42.03 -36.11 1.22
N THR A 438 -42.61 -34.90 1.27
CA THR A 438 -43.82 -34.56 0.49
C THR A 438 -43.58 -34.69 -1.01
N LEU A 439 -42.41 -34.28 -1.51
CA LEU A 439 -42.05 -34.43 -2.92
C LEU A 439 -41.50 -35.83 -3.24
N ILE A 440 -40.71 -36.43 -2.33
CA ILE A 440 -40.11 -37.76 -2.53
C ILE A 440 -41.19 -38.85 -2.61
N SER A 441 -42.23 -38.77 -1.77
CA SER A 441 -43.29 -39.78 -1.71
C SER A 441 -44.31 -39.62 -2.82
N ASN A 442 -44.40 -38.43 -3.43
CA ASN A 442 -45.30 -38.14 -4.55
C ASN A 442 -44.60 -37.28 -5.62
N PRO A 443 -43.74 -37.89 -6.47
CA PRO A 443 -42.93 -37.17 -7.46
C PRO A 443 -43.75 -36.37 -8.48
N GLU A 444 -44.95 -36.87 -8.82
CA GLU A 444 -45.87 -36.27 -9.80
C GLU A 444 -46.71 -35.11 -9.23
N THR A 445 -46.47 -34.69 -7.98
CA THR A 445 -47.22 -33.59 -7.38
C THR A 445 -47.11 -32.29 -8.20
N ASN A 446 -48.25 -31.63 -8.41
CA ASN A 446 -48.38 -30.33 -9.06
C ASN A 446 -48.13 -29.15 -8.12
N ASN A 447 -47.57 -29.39 -6.93
CA ASN A 447 -47.21 -28.31 -6.01
C ASN A 447 -45.94 -27.57 -6.50
N THR A 448 -46.15 -26.71 -7.50
CA THR A 448 -45.11 -25.91 -8.15
C THR A 448 -44.45 -24.93 -7.19
N GLU A 449 -45.17 -24.41 -6.20
CA GLU A 449 -44.63 -23.50 -5.19
C GLU A 449 -43.60 -24.21 -4.29
N LEU A 450 -43.95 -25.40 -3.76
CA LEU A 450 -43.03 -26.20 -2.94
C LEU A 450 -41.83 -26.72 -3.76
N LYS A 451 -42.06 -27.11 -5.02
CA LYS A 451 -40.99 -27.50 -5.95
C LYS A 451 -39.99 -26.35 -6.15
N ASN A 452 -40.48 -25.14 -6.44
CA ASN A 452 -39.62 -23.96 -6.58
C ASN A 452 -38.87 -23.62 -5.28
N ASP A 453 -39.56 -23.60 -4.12
CA ASP A 453 -38.95 -23.28 -2.82
C ASP A 453 -37.81 -24.23 -2.45
N LEU A 454 -38.04 -25.54 -2.58
CA LEU A 454 -37.00 -26.54 -2.30
C LEU A 454 -35.88 -26.52 -3.34
N TYR A 455 -36.16 -26.18 -4.60
CA TYR A 455 -35.11 -25.97 -5.59
C TYR A 455 -34.21 -24.80 -5.20
N TYR A 456 -34.78 -23.66 -4.76
CA TYR A 456 -33.98 -22.52 -4.32
C TYR A 456 -33.10 -22.87 -3.12
N LEU A 457 -33.69 -23.53 -2.11
CA LEU A 457 -32.95 -24.02 -0.95
C LEU A 457 -31.80 -24.92 -1.37
N CYS A 458 -32.05 -25.91 -2.21
CA CYS A 458 -31.03 -26.85 -2.66
C CYS A 458 -29.93 -26.19 -3.48
N ALA A 459 -30.26 -25.29 -4.40
CA ALA A 459 -29.28 -24.62 -5.22
C ALA A 459 -28.40 -23.64 -4.40
N GLU A 460 -28.98 -22.93 -3.43
CA GLU A 460 -28.24 -22.04 -2.52
C GLU A 460 -27.31 -22.83 -1.59
N PHE A 461 -27.77 -23.95 -1.01
CA PHE A 461 -26.94 -24.80 -0.17
C PHE A 461 -25.90 -25.59 -0.96
N ASN A 462 -26.22 -26.09 -2.16
CA ASN A 462 -25.23 -26.75 -3.01
C ASN A 462 -24.08 -25.79 -3.37
N PHE A 463 -24.41 -24.54 -3.66
CA PHE A 463 -23.41 -23.51 -3.93
C PHE A 463 -22.52 -23.21 -2.72
N ALA A 464 -23.09 -23.26 -1.51
CA ALA A 464 -22.38 -22.94 -0.28
C ALA A 464 -21.63 -24.13 0.35
N ASP A 465 -22.14 -25.35 0.24
CA ASP A 465 -21.74 -26.47 1.10
C ASP A 465 -21.64 -27.84 0.41
N HIS A 466 -21.77 -27.92 -0.92
CA HIS A 466 -21.50 -29.18 -1.65
C HIS A 466 -20.03 -29.59 -1.59
N ASP A 467 -19.75 -30.87 -1.36
CA ASP A 467 -18.36 -31.36 -1.18
C ASP A 467 -17.48 -31.19 -2.42
N GLU A 468 -18.02 -31.43 -3.61
CA GLU A 468 -17.27 -31.36 -4.87
C GLU A 468 -17.31 -30.00 -5.59
N PHE A 469 -18.45 -29.30 -5.55
CA PHE A 469 -18.69 -28.10 -6.39
C PHE A 469 -18.71 -26.78 -5.62
N SER A 470 -18.76 -26.81 -4.28
CA SER A 470 -18.77 -25.57 -3.50
C SER A 470 -17.37 -24.98 -3.38
N PHE A 471 -17.19 -23.80 -3.95
CA PHE A 471 -16.01 -22.97 -3.69
C PHE A 471 -16.09 -22.23 -2.34
N LEU A 472 -17.27 -22.18 -1.72
CA LEU A 472 -17.49 -21.50 -0.45
C LEU A 472 -17.29 -22.39 0.77
N LYS A 473 -17.44 -23.71 0.66
CA LYS A 473 -17.41 -24.62 1.82
C LYS A 473 -16.11 -24.49 2.60
N GLY A 474 -14.97 -24.53 1.90
CA GLY A 474 -13.66 -24.34 2.50
C GLY A 474 -13.48 -22.95 3.11
N LYS A 475 -14.00 -21.92 2.44
CA LYS A 475 -13.94 -20.51 2.87
C LYS A 475 -14.79 -20.26 4.12
N LEU A 476 -16.01 -20.78 4.19
CA LEU A 476 -16.91 -20.63 5.33
C LEU A 476 -16.41 -21.34 6.58
N LYS A 477 -15.71 -22.49 6.44
CA LYS A 477 -15.10 -23.22 7.56
C LYS A 477 -14.12 -22.37 8.38
N VAL A 478 -13.53 -21.33 7.80
CA VAL A 478 -12.68 -20.35 8.50
C VAL A 478 -13.41 -19.73 9.71
N LEU A 479 -14.73 -19.51 9.61
CA LEU A 479 -15.54 -18.96 10.70
C LEU A 479 -15.56 -19.85 11.95
N ARG A 480 -15.41 -21.15 11.78
CA ARG A 480 -15.38 -22.10 12.90
C ARG A 480 -14.11 -21.98 13.74
N GLU A 481 -13.02 -21.57 13.12
CA GLU A 481 -11.67 -21.55 13.71
C GLU A 481 -11.22 -20.14 14.12
N THR A 482 -11.79 -19.10 13.52
CA THR A 482 -11.47 -17.70 13.86
C THR A 482 -12.18 -17.24 15.14
N THR A 483 -11.52 -16.38 15.91
CA THR A 483 -12.13 -15.69 17.06
C THR A 483 -12.37 -14.20 16.80
N LEU A 484 -12.06 -13.70 15.59
CA LEU A 484 -12.19 -12.28 15.22
C LEU A 484 -13.60 -11.73 15.45
N ILE A 485 -14.63 -12.51 15.10
CA ILE A 485 -16.03 -12.11 15.25
C ILE A 485 -16.47 -12.14 16.72
N ASP A 486 -15.90 -13.00 17.56
CA ASP A 486 -16.29 -13.14 18.97
C ASP A 486 -16.06 -11.85 19.75
N GLY A 487 -14.92 -11.20 19.50
CA GLY A 487 -14.59 -9.89 20.06
C GLY A 487 -15.59 -8.81 19.67
N LEU A 488 -15.84 -8.71 18.35
CA LEU A 488 -16.75 -7.71 17.77
C LEU A 488 -18.21 -7.89 18.17
N ALA A 489 -18.62 -9.14 18.43
CA ALA A 489 -19.99 -9.50 18.78
C ALA A 489 -20.23 -9.65 20.29
N SER A 490 -19.20 -9.46 21.12
CA SER A 490 -19.26 -9.70 22.57
C SER A 490 -20.36 -8.93 23.30
N GLU A 491 -20.72 -7.73 22.84
CA GLU A 491 -21.82 -6.92 23.41
C GLU A 491 -23.22 -7.38 22.99
N ILE A 492 -23.34 -8.20 21.93
CA ILE A 492 -24.61 -8.57 21.30
C ILE A 492 -24.86 -10.09 21.28
N SER A 493 -23.88 -10.91 21.68
CA SER A 493 -23.94 -12.36 21.62
C SER A 493 -23.17 -13.02 22.76
N ASP A 494 -23.87 -13.88 23.51
CA ASP A 494 -23.22 -14.79 24.47
C ASP A 494 -22.63 -16.04 23.77
N ASN A 495 -23.16 -16.39 22.59
CA ASN A 495 -22.67 -17.52 21.81
C ASN A 495 -21.39 -17.14 21.05
N LYS A 496 -20.39 -18.02 21.09
CA LYS A 496 -19.19 -17.91 20.26
C LYS A 496 -19.49 -18.29 18.80
N THR A 497 -18.71 -17.73 17.88
CA THR A 497 -18.83 -17.89 16.41
C THR A 497 -18.76 -19.35 16.03
N LYS A 498 -17.87 -20.12 16.66
CA LYS A 498 -17.79 -21.58 16.50
C LYS A 498 -19.12 -22.27 16.76
N GLU A 499 -19.81 -21.92 17.85
CA GLU A 499 -21.08 -22.57 18.19
C GLU A 499 -22.22 -22.19 17.23
N LEU A 500 -22.21 -20.94 16.74
CA LEU A 500 -23.17 -20.49 15.73
C LEU A 500 -22.92 -21.18 14.39
N PHE A 501 -21.65 -21.41 14.04
CA PHE A 501 -21.27 -22.14 12.84
C PHE A 501 -21.57 -23.63 12.94
N ASP A 502 -21.35 -24.26 14.10
CA ASP A 502 -21.71 -25.66 14.35
C ASP A 502 -23.24 -25.85 14.22
N PHE A 503 -24.05 -24.92 14.73
CA PHE A 503 -25.51 -24.93 14.54
C PHE A 503 -25.92 -24.85 13.06
N TYR A 504 -25.26 -24.01 12.26
CA TYR A 504 -25.48 -23.96 10.81
C TYR A 504 -25.07 -25.27 10.13
N SER A 505 -23.92 -25.83 10.49
CA SER A 505 -23.37 -27.04 9.86
C SER A 505 -24.32 -28.23 9.99
N GLU A 506 -24.93 -28.40 11.17
CA GLU A 506 -25.93 -29.45 11.39
C GLU A 506 -27.16 -29.29 10.48
N ILE A 507 -27.59 -28.06 10.20
CA ILE A 507 -28.70 -27.78 9.29
C ILE A 507 -28.28 -28.01 7.83
N ALA A 508 -27.06 -27.60 7.46
CA ALA A 508 -26.52 -27.74 6.12
C ALA A 508 -26.44 -29.22 5.70
N ASP A 509 -25.89 -30.09 6.55
CA ASP A 509 -25.79 -31.54 6.30
C ASP A 509 -27.16 -32.15 5.97
N LYS A 510 -28.22 -31.68 6.64
CA LYS A 510 -29.59 -32.18 6.46
C LYS A 510 -30.26 -31.67 5.20
N VAL A 511 -30.04 -30.40 4.86
CA VAL A 511 -30.48 -29.84 3.58
C VAL A 511 -29.81 -30.60 2.44
N MET A 512 -28.49 -30.78 2.49
CA MET A 512 -27.71 -31.48 1.46
C MET A 512 -28.19 -32.93 1.27
N ALA A 513 -28.40 -33.68 2.36
CA ALA A 513 -28.94 -35.03 2.30
C ALA A 513 -30.36 -35.09 1.71
N GLY A 514 -31.22 -34.11 2.03
CA GLY A 514 -32.55 -33.99 1.45
C GLY A 514 -32.51 -33.68 -0.06
N CYS A 515 -31.63 -32.78 -0.47
CA CYS A 515 -31.43 -32.38 -1.86
C CYS A 515 -30.88 -33.52 -2.72
N ALA A 516 -29.93 -34.31 -2.21
CA ALA A 516 -29.43 -35.50 -2.87
C ALA A 516 -30.58 -36.50 -3.17
N LYS A 517 -31.45 -36.76 -2.19
CA LYS A 517 -32.62 -37.65 -2.37
C LYS A 517 -33.63 -37.12 -3.40
N LEU A 518 -33.84 -35.81 -3.47
CA LEU A 518 -34.70 -35.21 -4.50
C LEU A 518 -34.10 -35.37 -5.90
N ASN A 519 -32.79 -35.20 -6.04
CA ASN A 519 -32.07 -35.41 -7.30
C ASN A 519 -32.13 -36.88 -7.74
N GLU A 520 -31.87 -37.82 -6.82
CA GLU A 520 -31.98 -39.28 -7.09
C GLU A 520 -33.38 -39.69 -7.58
N LYS A 521 -34.42 -39.00 -7.09
CA LYS A 521 -35.81 -39.25 -7.48
C LYS A 521 -36.24 -38.54 -8.77
N GLY A 522 -35.35 -37.76 -9.40
CA GLY A 522 -35.65 -37.07 -10.66
C GLY A 522 -36.79 -36.05 -10.53
N ILE A 523 -36.92 -35.40 -9.37
CA ILE A 523 -38.01 -34.42 -9.12
C ILE A 523 -37.90 -33.22 -10.06
N TRP A 524 -36.68 -32.86 -10.46
CA TRP A 524 -36.37 -31.78 -11.40
C TRP A 524 -36.24 -32.34 -12.83
N ASN A 525 -37.35 -32.84 -13.37
CA ASN A 525 -37.40 -33.40 -14.72
C ASN A 525 -37.65 -32.32 -15.80
N ASP A 526 -37.62 -32.69 -17.07
CA ASP A 526 -37.81 -31.77 -18.22
C ASP A 526 -39.17 -31.02 -18.20
N SER A 527 -40.15 -31.50 -17.43
CA SER A 527 -41.46 -30.85 -17.28
C SER A 527 -41.48 -29.74 -16.22
N PHE A 528 -40.44 -29.64 -15.38
CA PHE A 528 -40.34 -28.61 -14.35
C PHE A 528 -39.76 -27.32 -14.92
N THR A 529 -40.56 -26.25 -14.92
CA THR A 529 -40.08 -24.89 -15.24
C THR A 529 -39.78 -24.15 -13.95
N LEU A 530 -38.51 -23.93 -13.68
CA LEU A 530 -38.03 -23.14 -12.54
C LEU A 530 -38.36 -21.66 -12.75
N ASP A 531 -39.09 -21.08 -11.80
CA ASP A 531 -39.17 -19.63 -11.70
C ASP A 531 -37.85 -19.10 -11.12
N LYS A 532 -37.02 -18.43 -11.90
CA LYS A 532 -35.71 -17.97 -11.42
C LYS A 532 -35.81 -16.81 -10.44
N THR A 533 -36.91 -16.08 -10.34
CA THR A 533 -36.95 -14.86 -9.52
C THR A 533 -37.01 -15.14 -8.01
N GLY A 534 -37.34 -16.35 -7.57
CA GLY A 534 -37.46 -16.68 -6.14
C GLY A 534 -36.13 -16.96 -5.40
N PHE A 535 -35.00 -16.92 -6.09
CA PHE A 535 -33.67 -16.95 -5.47
C PHE A 535 -33.44 -15.73 -4.58
N SER A 536 -32.63 -15.91 -3.54
CA SER A 536 -32.25 -14.82 -2.65
C SER A 536 -31.38 -13.80 -3.39
N PRO A 537 -31.43 -12.49 -3.02
CA PRO A 537 -30.70 -11.45 -3.73
C PRO A 537 -29.19 -11.71 -3.88
N TRP A 538 -28.56 -12.31 -2.86
CA TRP A 538 -27.13 -12.61 -2.88
C TRP A 538 -26.79 -13.69 -3.91
N TYR A 539 -27.63 -14.71 -4.04
CA TYR A 539 -27.43 -15.80 -5.00
C TYR A 539 -27.62 -15.29 -6.43
N VAL A 540 -28.63 -14.44 -6.65
CA VAL A 540 -28.87 -13.80 -7.95
C VAL A 540 -27.70 -12.93 -8.38
N GLN A 541 -27.14 -12.15 -7.45
CA GLN A 541 -25.95 -11.35 -7.74
C GLN A 541 -24.77 -12.22 -8.13
N LYS A 542 -24.52 -13.31 -7.39
CA LYS A 542 -23.30 -14.11 -7.56
C LYS A 542 -23.37 -15.10 -8.73
N VAL A 543 -24.49 -15.77 -8.92
CA VAL A 543 -24.65 -16.85 -9.93
C VAL A 543 -25.20 -16.30 -11.24
N TYR A 544 -26.05 -15.28 -11.16
CA TYR A 544 -26.76 -14.74 -12.33
C TYR A 544 -26.37 -13.30 -12.65
N GLU A 545 -25.40 -12.70 -11.96
CA GLU A 545 -24.89 -11.35 -12.25
C GLU A 545 -26.00 -10.30 -12.38
N ASN A 546 -27.02 -10.41 -11.52
CA ASN A 546 -28.21 -9.54 -11.52
C ASN A 546 -29.05 -9.57 -12.82
N LYS A 547 -28.98 -10.64 -13.63
CA LYS A 547 -29.81 -10.82 -14.84
C LYS A 547 -31.32 -10.77 -14.60
N PHE A 548 -31.76 -10.94 -13.36
CA PHE A 548 -33.17 -10.82 -12.97
C PHE A 548 -33.31 -10.21 -11.57
N LYS A 549 -34.49 -9.66 -11.27
CA LYS A 549 -34.82 -9.11 -9.94
C LYS A 549 -35.35 -10.23 -9.03
N SER A 550 -34.81 -10.33 -7.82
CA SER A 550 -35.30 -11.29 -6.81
C SER A 550 -36.68 -10.89 -6.27
N THR A 551 -37.64 -11.81 -6.30
CA THR A 551 -38.97 -11.73 -5.67
C THR A 551 -39.03 -12.53 -4.35
N TYR A 552 -37.88 -12.91 -3.78
CA TYR A 552 -37.77 -13.69 -2.55
C TYR A 552 -38.67 -13.18 -1.41
N ASN A 553 -38.64 -11.88 -1.09
CA ASN A 553 -39.47 -11.31 -0.01
C ASN A 553 -40.97 -11.35 -0.35
N GLU A 554 -41.36 -11.08 -1.59
CA GLU A 554 -42.75 -11.11 -2.06
C GLU A 554 -43.36 -12.51 -1.89
N LYS A 555 -42.58 -13.55 -2.21
CA LYS A 555 -43.00 -14.95 -1.99
C LYS A 555 -43.19 -15.30 -0.51
N ILE A 556 -42.37 -14.72 0.37
CA ILE A 556 -42.54 -14.90 1.82
C ILE A 556 -43.81 -14.18 2.30
N GLU A 557 -44.09 -12.97 1.82
CA GLU A 557 -45.33 -12.26 2.13
C GLU A 557 -46.56 -13.06 1.69
N ASP A 558 -46.53 -13.62 0.48
CA ASP A 558 -47.59 -14.46 -0.06
C ASP A 558 -47.83 -15.70 0.81
N TYR A 559 -46.77 -16.40 1.21
CA TYR A 559 -46.87 -17.55 2.11
C TYR A 559 -47.52 -17.19 3.46
N LEU A 560 -47.20 -16.02 4.01
CA LEU A 560 -47.69 -15.54 5.30
C LEU A 560 -49.15 -15.07 5.27
N LYS A 561 -49.75 -14.87 4.09
CA LYS A 561 -51.20 -14.55 3.98
C LYS A 561 -52.08 -15.69 4.51
N THR A 562 -51.63 -16.93 4.35
CA THR A 562 -52.39 -18.13 4.73
C THR A 562 -51.75 -18.94 5.85
N ASN A 563 -50.48 -18.68 6.17
CA ASN A 563 -49.70 -19.47 7.14
C ASN A 563 -49.16 -18.61 8.28
N LYS A 564 -48.99 -19.22 9.46
CA LYS A 564 -48.28 -18.60 10.57
C LYS A 564 -46.75 -18.70 10.35
N PRO A 565 -45.98 -17.67 10.71
CA PRO A 565 -44.52 -17.74 10.65
C PRO A 565 -43.98 -18.77 11.63
N LEU A 566 -42.85 -19.37 11.29
CA LEU A 566 -42.15 -20.32 12.16
C LEU A 566 -41.48 -19.61 13.34
N ILE A 567 -40.84 -18.46 13.08
CA ILE A 567 -40.26 -17.60 14.11
C ILE A 567 -40.63 -16.14 13.78
N ALA A 568 -41.21 -15.45 14.74
CA ALA A 568 -41.56 -14.04 14.62
C ALA A 568 -41.45 -13.34 15.97
N TRP A 569 -41.27 -12.02 15.93
CA TRP A 569 -41.38 -11.18 17.10
C TRP A 569 -42.81 -11.18 17.64
N LYS A 570 -42.98 -10.94 18.94
CA LYS A 570 -44.31 -10.87 19.58
C LYS A 570 -45.22 -9.82 18.92
N THR A 571 -44.63 -8.75 18.40
CA THR A 571 -45.29 -7.66 17.66
C THR A 571 -45.98 -8.11 16.38
N PHE A 572 -45.54 -9.21 15.76
CA PHE A 572 -46.17 -9.76 14.56
C PHE A 572 -47.66 -10.08 14.76
N ALA A 573 -48.04 -10.52 15.97
CA ALA A 573 -49.43 -10.83 16.29
C ALA A 573 -50.37 -9.63 16.09
N THR A 574 -49.84 -8.41 16.24
CA THR A 574 -50.57 -7.15 16.11
C THR A 574 -50.34 -6.46 14.77
N SER A 575 -49.10 -6.40 14.29
CA SER A 575 -48.74 -5.67 13.07
C SER A 575 -49.05 -6.44 11.80
N LYS A 576 -48.93 -7.78 11.85
CA LYS A 576 -48.89 -8.68 10.68
C LYS A 576 -47.87 -8.24 9.62
N SER A 577 -46.85 -7.48 10.00
CA SER A 577 -45.80 -6.99 9.09
C SER A 577 -44.72 -8.05 8.88
N ILE A 578 -44.19 -8.17 7.66
CA ILE A 578 -43.05 -9.05 7.37
C ILE A 578 -41.79 -8.64 8.15
N GLU A 579 -41.67 -7.35 8.52
CA GLU A 579 -40.55 -6.84 9.31
C GLU A 579 -40.49 -7.46 10.70
N ASP A 580 -41.63 -7.93 11.22
CA ASP A 580 -41.72 -8.63 12.50
C ASP A 580 -41.49 -10.14 12.38
N VAL A 581 -41.25 -10.67 11.16
CA VAL A 581 -40.98 -12.09 10.91
C VAL A 581 -39.49 -12.34 10.83
N ILE A 582 -39.01 -13.29 11.63
CA ILE A 582 -37.61 -13.72 11.61
C ILE A 582 -37.41 -14.76 10.52
N CYS A 583 -38.28 -15.77 10.48
CA CYS A 583 -38.40 -16.68 9.35
C CYS A 583 -39.79 -17.33 9.26
N ALA A 584 -40.26 -17.53 8.04
CA ALA A 584 -41.64 -17.92 7.76
C ALA A 584 -41.87 -19.44 7.82
N ASN A 585 -40.94 -20.24 7.33
CA ASN A 585 -41.00 -21.71 7.32
C ASN A 585 -39.59 -22.31 7.41
N SER A 586 -39.47 -23.64 7.47
CA SER A 586 -38.16 -24.29 7.64
C SER A 586 -37.18 -24.02 6.49
N SER A 587 -37.64 -23.93 5.24
CA SER A 587 -36.81 -23.54 4.09
C SER A 587 -36.29 -22.11 4.25
N ASP A 588 -37.19 -21.16 4.57
CA ASP A 588 -36.84 -19.77 4.80
C ASP A 588 -35.87 -19.58 5.98
N CYS A 589 -36.08 -20.29 7.10
CA CYS A 589 -35.16 -20.25 8.23
C CYS A 589 -33.77 -20.74 7.82
N SER A 590 -33.67 -21.87 7.11
CA SER A 590 -32.39 -22.41 6.64
C SER A 590 -31.67 -21.46 5.67
N ARG A 591 -32.39 -20.86 4.72
CA ARG A 591 -31.81 -19.87 3.78
C ARG A 591 -31.33 -18.61 4.48
N ARG A 592 -32.05 -18.14 5.50
CA ARG A 592 -31.63 -16.99 6.33
C ARG A 592 -30.41 -17.31 7.19
N ILE A 593 -30.36 -18.49 7.80
CA ILE A 593 -29.18 -18.96 8.56
C ILE A 593 -27.96 -19.03 7.63
N LEU A 594 -28.10 -19.62 6.43
CA LEU A 594 -27.04 -19.65 5.43
C LEU A 594 -26.56 -18.23 5.07
N LYS A 595 -27.49 -17.31 4.80
CA LYS A 595 -27.15 -15.91 4.51
C LYS A 595 -26.42 -15.25 5.67
N SER A 596 -26.84 -15.48 6.91
CA SER A 596 -26.14 -14.95 8.09
C SER A 596 -24.71 -15.46 8.18
N VAL A 597 -24.46 -16.75 7.89
CA VAL A 597 -23.09 -17.31 7.87
C VAL A 597 -22.24 -16.69 6.77
N ILE A 598 -22.79 -16.48 5.57
CA ILE A 598 -22.12 -15.77 4.47
C ILE A 598 -21.78 -14.32 4.87
N ASP A 599 -22.71 -13.63 5.54
CA ASP A 599 -22.47 -12.26 6.03
C ASP A 599 -21.39 -12.21 7.11
N LEU A 600 -21.37 -13.17 8.04
CA LEU A 600 -20.29 -13.28 9.02
C LEU A 600 -18.94 -13.50 8.35
N TYR A 601 -18.89 -14.33 7.30
CA TYR A 601 -17.68 -14.54 6.52
C TYR A 601 -17.21 -13.24 5.86
N SER A 602 -18.13 -12.49 5.24
CA SER A 602 -17.84 -11.19 4.65
C SER A 602 -17.30 -10.19 5.66
N VAL A 603 -17.86 -10.16 6.87
CA VAL A 603 -17.37 -9.30 7.96
C VAL A 603 -15.98 -9.74 8.43
N ALA A 604 -15.74 -11.06 8.56
CA ALA A 604 -14.46 -11.59 9.02
C ALA A 604 -13.32 -11.25 8.05
N GLN A 605 -13.56 -11.31 6.73
CA GLN A 605 -12.56 -10.99 5.71
C GLN A 605 -12.05 -9.54 5.77
N TYR A 606 -12.91 -8.60 6.16
CA TYR A 606 -12.59 -7.16 6.18
C TYR A 606 -12.64 -6.55 7.58
N ALA A 607 -12.52 -7.38 8.62
CA ALA A 607 -12.62 -6.93 10.00
C ALA A 607 -11.53 -5.90 10.35
N SER A 608 -10.29 -6.15 9.95
CA SER A 608 -9.16 -5.23 10.20
C SER A 608 -9.31 -3.90 9.45
N THR A 609 -10.02 -3.86 8.32
CA THR A 609 -10.34 -2.61 7.61
C THR A 609 -11.20 -1.69 8.49
N PHE A 610 -12.24 -2.24 9.12
CA PHE A 610 -13.31 -1.43 9.74
C PHE A 610 -13.25 -1.32 11.26
N TRP A 611 -12.59 -2.26 11.95
CA TRP A 611 -12.44 -2.24 13.41
C TRP A 611 -10.96 -2.26 13.81
N ASN A 612 -10.64 -1.62 14.94
CA ASN A 612 -9.30 -1.68 15.52
C ASN A 612 -9.24 -2.90 16.44
N LEU A 613 -8.62 -3.96 15.93
CA LEU A 613 -8.48 -5.26 16.62
C LEU A 613 -7.29 -5.26 17.59
N GLU A 614 -6.28 -4.44 17.29
CA GLU A 614 -5.11 -4.22 18.12
C GLU A 614 -5.30 -2.83 18.76
N GLN A 615 -4.93 -2.63 20.03
CA GLN A 615 -5.01 -1.33 20.73
C GLN A 615 -3.99 -0.31 20.17
N GLU A 616 -3.90 -0.20 18.86
CA GLU A 616 -2.98 0.64 18.11
C GLU A 616 -3.68 1.33 16.95
N ILE A 617 -3.05 2.39 16.46
CA ILE A 617 -3.55 3.17 15.32
C ILE A 617 -3.33 2.40 14.02
N LYS A 618 -4.34 2.37 13.14
CA LYS A 618 -4.21 1.80 11.79
C LYS A 618 -3.24 2.55 10.90
N THR A 619 -2.54 1.78 10.08
CA THR A 619 -1.49 2.29 9.18
C THR A 619 -1.60 1.77 7.75
N PRO A 620 -2.70 2.06 7.03
CA PRO A 620 -2.87 1.61 5.67
C PRO A 620 -1.84 2.25 4.75
N ALA A 621 -1.27 1.48 3.82
CA ALA A 621 -0.29 1.94 2.85
C ALA A 621 -0.98 2.50 1.60
N LEU A 622 -1.84 3.51 1.78
CA LEU A 622 -2.72 4.06 0.73
C LEU A 622 -1.95 4.41 -0.55
N PHE A 623 -0.78 5.04 -0.42
CA PHE A 623 0.05 5.49 -1.55
C PHE A 623 1.03 4.44 -2.08
N ASN A 624 0.99 3.19 -1.57
CA ASN A 624 1.97 2.15 -1.90
C ASN A 624 1.27 0.82 -2.26
N PRO A 625 1.01 0.55 -3.55
CA PRO A 625 0.39 -0.70 -4.01
C PRO A 625 1.30 -1.92 -3.87
N TYR A 626 2.59 -1.72 -3.59
CA TYR A 626 3.57 -2.79 -3.67
C TYR A 626 3.88 -3.43 -2.31
N ALA A 627 3.38 -2.88 -1.21
CA ALA A 627 3.56 -3.47 0.11
C ALA A 627 2.98 -4.88 0.20
N GLU A 628 1.68 -5.04 -0.12
CA GLU A 628 0.97 -6.32 -0.21
C GLU A 628 1.54 -7.27 -1.27
N ARG A 629 1.76 -6.78 -2.50
CA ARG A 629 2.24 -7.60 -3.63
C ARG A 629 3.61 -8.20 -3.36
N THR A 630 4.47 -7.44 -2.68
CA THR A 630 5.81 -7.90 -2.35
C THR A 630 5.82 -8.79 -1.11
N ALA A 631 4.96 -8.53 -0.13
CA ALA A 631 4.80 -9.39 1.04
C ALA A 631 4.31 -10.80 0.65
N CYS A 632 3.33 -10.87 -0.26
CA CYS A 632 2.79 -12.12 -0.79
C CYS A 632 3.59 -12.71 -1.97
N LYS A 633 4.75 -12.15 -2.32
CA LYS A 633 5.62 -12.61 -3.42
C LYS A 633 4.94 -12.71 -4.80
N VAL A 634 3.87 -11.93 -5.00
CA VAL A 634 3.18 -11.80 -6.28
C VAL A 634 4.06 -11.05 -7.29
N TYR A 635 4.86 -10.10 -6.80
CA TYR A 635 5.80 -9.32 -7.61
C TYR A 635 7.26 -9.52 -7.14
N ASP A 636 8.16 -9.90 -8.04
CA ASP A 636 9.62 -9.93 -7.80
C ASP A 636 10.31 -8.71 -8.45
N PRO A 637 10.74 -7.70 -7.68
CA PRO A 637 11.42 -6.50 -8.21
C PRO A 637 12.78 -6.78 -8.86
N TRP A 638 13.38 -7.96 -8.62
CA TRP A 638 14.68 -8.33 -9.19
C TRP A 638 14.55 -9.20 -10.44
N PHE A 639 13.35 -9.66 -10.79
CA PHE A 639 13.15 -10.60 -11.88
C PHE A 639 13.70 -10.08 -13.21
N LYS A 640 13.44 -8.82 -13.56
CA LYS A 640 13.92 -8.22 -14.82
C LYS A 640 15.45 -8.22 -14.89
N THR A 641 16.12 -7.86 -13.79
CA THR A 641 17.58 -7.89 -13.69
C THR A 641 18.12 -9.32 -13.86
N LYS A 642 17.52 -10.30 -13.19
CA LYS A 642 17.88 -11.73 -13.34
C LYS A 642 17.69 -12.22 -14.79
N SER A 643 16.56 -11.86 -15.42
CA SER A 643 16.25 -12.19 -16.82
C SER A 643 17.26 -11.58 -17.80
N ILE A 644 17.65 -10.32 -17.60
CA ILE A 644 18.66 -9.67 -18.44
C ILE A 644 20.04 -10.34 -18.30
N LEU A 645 20.45 -10.67 -17.07
CA LEU A 645 21.72 -11.35 -16.82
C LEU A 645 21.71 -12.78 -17.37
N PHE A 646 20.61 -13.51 -17.21
CA PHE A 646 20.45 -14.83 -17.81
C PHE A 646 20.56 -14.76 -19.33
N ASN A 647 19.86 -13.81 -19.96
CA ASN A 647 19.91 -13.63 -21.42
C ASN A 647 21.30 -13.22 -21.92
N LEU A 648 22.07 -12.46 -21.12
CA LEU A 648 23.47 -12.16 -21.40
C LEU A 648 24.31 -13.46 -21.44
N PHE A 649 24.19 -14.31 -20.43
CA PHE A 649 24.94 -15.58 -20.38
C PHE A 649 24.51 -16.56 -21.47
N THR A 650 23.22 -16.60 -21.83
CA THR A 650 22.73 -17.48 -22.90
C THR A 650 23.17 -17.00 -24.28
N ASP A 651 23.07 -15.69 -24.57
CA ASP A 651 23.56 -15.11 -25.83
C ASP A 651 25.10 -15.23 -25.92
N MET A 652 25.87 -15.10 -24.82
CA MET A 652 27.31 -15.39 -24.80
C MET A 652 27.65 -16.86 -25.05
N SER A 653 26.88 -17.78 -24.48
CA SER A 653 27.05 -19.22 -24.71
C SER A 653 26.75 -19.58 -26.17
N GLN A 654 25.72 -18.97 -26.76
CA GLN A 654 25.43 -19.09 -28.19
C GLN A 654 26.55 -18.51 -29.05
N ALA A 655 27.15 -17.38 -28.67
CA ALA A 655 28.30 -16.82 -29.37
C ALA A 655 29.46 -17.82 -29.44
N ALA A 656 29.79 -18.48 -28.32
CA ALA A 656 30.84 -19.49 -28.27
C ALA A 656 30.50 -20.73 -29.14
N LEU A 657 29.25 -21.19 -29.10
CA LEU A 657 28.80 -22.34 -29.91
C LEU A 657 28.71 -22.01 -31.41
N SER A 658 28.43 -20.76 -31.77
CA SER A 658 28.33 -20.32 -33.17
C SER A 658 29.65 -20.38 -33.94
N VAL A 659 30.79 -20.49 -33.23
CA VAL A 659 32.11 -20.75 -33.83
C VAL A 659 32.16 -22.15 -34.46
N ALA A 660 31.45 -23.13 -33.88
CA ALA A 660 31.46 -24.53 -34.30
C ALA A 660 30.30 -24.89 -35.25
N THR A 661 29.18 -24.16 -35.17
CA THR A 661 28.00 -24.34 -36.04
C THR A 661 27.58 -23.00 -36.64
N PRO A 662 28.06 -22.65 -37.85
CA PRO A 662 27.63 -21.43 -38.52
C PRO A 662 26.22 -21.62 -39.08
N GLY A 663 25.24 -20.93 -38.50
CA GLY A 663 24.05 -20.50 -39.24
C GLY A 663 22.68 -21.09 -38.85
N VAL A 664 21.68 -20.24 -39.10
CA VAL A 664 20.25 -20.51 -39.33
C VAL A 664 19.44 -20.94 -38.11
N ILE A 665 19.84 -21.97 -37.35
CA ILE A 665 19.02 -22.52 -36.25
C ILE A 665 19.74 -22.33 -34.91
N TYR A 666 19.10 -21.64 -33.96
CA TYR A 666 19.63 -21.47 -32.61
C TYR A 666 18.56 -21.70 -31.54
N GLY A 667 18.98 -22.31 -30.43
CA GLY A 667 18.12 -22.48 -29.25
C GLY A 667 18.13 -21.23 -28.40
N ARG A 668 16.99 -20.57 -28.25
CA ARG A 668 16.78 -19.40 -27.40
C ARG A 668 16.24 -19.82 -26.04
N LEU A 669 17.02 -19.49 -25.01
CA LEU A 669 16.67 -19.70 -23.60
C LEU A 669 16.26 -18.35 -23.01
N ASP A 670 15.05 -18.27 -22.48
CA ASP A 670 14.54 -17.11 -21.73
C ASP A 670 14.04 -17.59 -20.35
N LEU A 671 13.95 -16.66 -19.39
CA LEU A 671 13.35 -16.94 -18.06
C LEU A 671 11.87 -16.51 -18.05
N LYS A 672 11.00 -17.41 -17.56
CA LYS A 672 9.62 -17.09 -17.18
C LYS A 672 9.59 -16.61 -15.71
N PRO A 673 8.89 -15.51 -15.38
CA PRO A 673 8.69 -15.12 -13.99
C PRO A 673 7.89 -16.20 -13.28
N GLY A 674 8.30 -16.55 -12.06
CA GLY A 674 7.46 -17.36 -11.20
C GLY A 674 6.31 -16.50 -10.69
N GLN A 675 5.13 -17.09 -10.58
CA GLN A 675 3.88 -16.40 -10.26
C GLN A 675 3.14 -17.15 -9.16
N VAL A 676 2.45 -16.39 -8.31
CA VAL A 676 1.51 -16.97 -7.34
C VAL A 676 0.30 -17.44 -8.14
N THR A 677 -0.06 -18.71 -8.00
CA THR A 677 -1.17 -19.33 -8.74
C THR A 677 -2.45 -19.37 -7.92
N SER A 678 -2.33 -19.48 -6.59
CA SER A 678 -3.48 -19.48 -5.68
C SER A 678 -3.06 -19.12 -4.25
N PHE A 679 -4.03 -18.66 -3.47
CA PHE A 679 -3.92 -18.45 -2.04
C PHE A 679 -4.77 -19.48 -1.32
N ASN A 680 -4.16 -20.25 -0.41
CA ASN A 680 -4.88 -21.11 0.50
C ASN A 680 -5.13 -20.34 1.81
N GLN A 681 -6.40 -20.16 2.16
CA GLN A 681 -6.80 -19.56 3.44
C GLN A 681 -6.58 -20.58 4.57
N LEU A 682 -5.90 -20.13 5.62
CA LEU A 682 -5.62 -20.89 6.85
C LEU A 682 -5.97 -20.02 8.07
N VAL A 683 -6.27 -20.63 9.21
CA VAL A 683 -6.38 -19.89 10.48
C VAL A 683 -5.15 -20.17 11.35
N LYS A 684 -4.44 -19.11 11.73
CA LYS A 684 -3.31 -19.14 12.67
C LYS A 684 -3.58 -18.16 13.79
N ASP A 685 -3.51 -18.62 15.04
CA ASP A 685 -3.77 -17.79 16.23
C ASP A 685 -5.12 -17.04 16.17
N GLY A 686 -6.15 -17.68 15.62
CA GLY A 686 -7.49 -17.10 15.44
C GLY A 686 -7.63 -16.13 14.26
N ARG A 687 -6.56 -15.89 13.49
CA ARG A 687 -6.50 -14.96 12.36
C ARG A 687 -6.42 -15.67 11.01
N ILE A 688 -6.94 -15.01 9.99
CA ILE A 688 -6.82 -15.46 8.61
C ILE A 688 -5.39 -15.22 8.15
N SER A 689 -4.71 -16.28 7.73
CA SER A 689 -3.38 -16.28 7.13
C SER A 689 -3.46 -16.91 5.75
N TYR A 690 -2.56 -16.50 4.86
CA TYR A 690 -2.53 -17.03 3.50
C TYR A 690 -1.25 -17.83 3.26
N ASP A 691 -1.41 -19.03 2.73
CA ASP A 691 -0.31 -19.79 2.15
C ASP A 691 -0.34 -19.66 0.63
N THR A 692 0.81 -19.32 0.04
CA THR A 692 0.92 -19.00 -1.39
C THR A 692 1.40 -20.23 -2.14
N ARG A 693 0.61 -20.70 -3.10
CA ARG A 693 1.09 -21.68 -4.09
C ARG A 693 1.81 -20.93 -5.21
N TYR A 694 3.03 -21.35 -5.51
CA TYR A 694 3.94 -20.63 -6.39
C TYR A 694 4.40 -21.52 -7.53
N ASP A 695 4.15 -21.10 -8.78
CA ASP A 695 4.83 -21.65 -9.95
C ASP A 695 6.25 -21.07 -9.96
N ARG A 696 7.26 -21.95 -9.92
CA ARG A 696 8.66 -21.51 -9.83
C ARG A 696 9.11 -20.90 -11.16
N THR A 697 10.05 -19.96 -11.07
CA THR A 697 10.75 -19.45 -12.25
C THR A 697 11.30 -20.61 -13.07
N SER A 698 10.90 -20.71 -14.33
CA SER A 698 11.30 -21.79 -15.23
C SER A 698 11.97 -21.22 -16.48
N ILE A 699 12.86 -22.02 -17.06
CA ILE A 699 13.53 -21.66 -18.32
C ILE A 699 12.61 -22.08 -19.46
N THR A 700 12.20 -21.14 -20.28
CA THR A 700 11.51 -21.40 -21.54
C THR A 700 12.55 -21.57 -22.64
N THR A 701 12.49 -22.72 -23.31
CA THR A 701 13.35 -23.01 -24.46
C THR A 701 12.53 -22.88 -25.73
N SER A 702 13.02 -22.09 -26.67
CA SER A 702 12.45 -21.96 -28.01
C SER A 702 13.53 -22.27 -29.04
N LEU A 703 13.16 -22.95 -30.12
CA LEU A 703 14.02 -23.15 -31.27
C LEU A 703 13.68 -22.05 -32.28
N ALA A 704 14.65 -21.22 -32.65
CA ALA A 704 14.48 -20.18 -33.66
C ALA A 704 15.30 -20.54 -34.91
N ALA A 705 14.66 -20.49 -36.07
CA ALA A 705 15.28 -20.59 -37.38
C ALA A 705 15.17 -19.23 -38.08
N ASP A 706 16.29 -18.57 -38.33
CA ASP A 706 16.37 -17.33 -39.12
C ASP A 706 16.74 -17.67 -40.57
N PHE A 707 15.77 -17.49 -41.47
CA PHE A 707 15.93 -17.74 -42.92
C PHE A 707 16.46 -16.53 -43.68
N GLY A 708 16.70 -15.39 -43.02
CA GLY A 708 17.34 -14.20 -43.60
C GLY A 708 18.61 -14.50 -44.41
N PRO A 709 19.54 -15.33 -43.91
CA PRO A 709 20.76 -15.69 -44.63
C PRO A 709 20.57 -16.62 -45.83
N LEU A 710 19.50 -17.42 -45.85
CA LEU A 710 19.25 -18.45 -46.86
C LEU A 710 18.40 -17.96 -48.02
N LEU A 711 17.42 -17.11 -47.74
CA LEU A 711 16.40 -16.69 -48.71
C LEU A 711 16.54 -15.22 -49.14
N GLY A 712 17.45 -14.45 -48.53
CA GLY A 712 17.55 -13.00 -48.76
C GLY A 712 16.33 -12.20 -48.29
N VAL A 713 15.39 -12.87 -47.61
CA VAL A 713 14.16 -12.30 -47.05
C VAL A 713 14.24 -12.49 -45.54
N PRO A 714 14.10 -11.42 -44.75
CA PRO A 714 14.36 -11.47 -43.31
C PRO A 714 13.18 -12.09 -42.54
N CYS A 715 13.07 -13.41 -42.62
CA CYS A 715 11.98 -14.19 -42.02
C CYS A 715 12.52 -15.14 -40.97
N MET A 716 11.94 -15.09 -39.76
CA MET A 716 12.27 -15.98 -38.66
C MET A 716 11.05 -16.84 -38.30
N VAL A 717 11.29 -18.15 -38.15
CA VAL A 717 10.32 -19.11 -37.60
C VAL A 717 10.79 -19.49 -36.21
N SER A 718 9.90 -19.48 -35.23
CA SER A 718 10.19 -19.92 -33.87
C SER A 718 9.17 -20.95 -33.43
N ILE A 719 9.67 -22.04 -32.85
CA ILE A 719 8.85 -23.08 -32.23
C ILE A 719 9.16 -23.06 -30.73
N SER A 720 8.13 -22.84 -29.91
CA SER A 720 8.22 -22.91 -28.46
C SER A 720 7.46 -24.14 -27.97
N GLY A 721 8.08 -24.93 -27.08
CA GLY A 721 7.45 -26.11 -26.49
C GLY A 721 6.40 -25.82 -25.42
N ARG A 722 5.87 -24.59 -25.35
CA ARG A 722 4.78 -24.15 -24.45
C ARG A 722 3.93 -23.07 -25.13
N ALA A 723 2.61 -23.16 -24.93
CA ALA A 723 1.65 -22.09 -25.18
C ALA A 723 2.03 -20.86 -24.33
N ASN A 724 2.27 -19.77 -25.02
CA ASN A 724 2.59 -18.45 -24.49
C ASN A 724 2.44 -17.56 -25.73
N SER A 725 1.40 -16.72 -25.78
CA SER A 725 1.26 -15.71 -26.84
C SER A 725 2.53 -14.86 -26.91
N PRO A 726 3.39 -15.06 -27.91
CA PRO A 726 4.70 -14.45 -27.94
C PRO A 726 4.65 -13.08 -28.63
N TYR A 727 3.46 -12.57 -28.95
CA TYR A 727 3.26 -11.26 -29.57
C TYR A 727 3.89 -10.13 -28.75
N ASP A 728 3.90 -10.22 -27.42
CA ASP A 728 4.55 -9.25 -26.55
C ASP A 728 6.09 -9.33 -26.61
N ASN A 729 6.66 -10.49 -26.94
CA ASN A 729 8.09 -10.67 -27.17
C ASN A 729 8.54 -10.28 -28.59
N TYR A 730 7.60 -9.96 -29.48
CA TYR A 730 7.83 -9.71 -30.91
C TYR A 730 7.59 -8.26 -31.36
N ARG A 731 7.18 -7.37 -30.45
CA ARG A 731 7.15 -5.92 -30.69
C ARG A 731 8.55 -5.30 -30.57
N PHE A 732 9.27 -5.20 -31.69
CA PHE A 732 10.39 -4.27 -31.85
C PHE A 732 9.98 -3.18 -32.85
N GLY A 733 10.41 -1.93 -32.62
CA GLY A 733 10.07 -0.79 -33.49
C GLY A 733 10.58 -1.01 -34.92
N GLY A 734 9.64 -1.15 -35.86
CA GLY A 734 9.84 -1.43 -37.29
C GLY A 734 8.54 -1.97 -37.93
N VAL A 735 8.56 -2.26 -39.24
CA VAL A 735 7.46 -2.95 -39.93
C VAL A 735 7.61 -4.46 -39.73
N SER A 736 6.72 -5.08 -38.97
CA SER A 736 6.64 -6.53 -38.79
C SER A 736 5.30 -7.06 -39.26
N VAL A 737 5.32 -8.14 -40.05
CA VAL A 737 4.14 -8.93 -40.40
C VAL A 737 4.42 -10.35 -39.92
N GLY A 738 3.54 -10.88 -39.09
CA GLY A 738 3.70 -12.22 -38.54
C GLY A 738 2.36 -12.81 -38.14
N ALA A 739 2.32 -14.13 -38.17
CA ALA A 739 1.21 -14.95 -37.71
C ALA A 739 1.76 -15.95 -36.68
N CYS A 740 1.04 -16.10 -35.57
CA CYS A 740 1.32 -17.11 -34.57
C CYS A 740 0.13 -18.05 -34.53
N ASN A 741 0.40 -19.35 -34.63
CA ASN A 741 -0.57 -20.38 -34.32
C ASN A 741 -0.23 -20.93 -32.94
N GLU A 742 -1.18 -20.82 -32.02
CA GLU A 742 -1.07 -21.32 -30.67
C GLU A 742 -2.07 -22.45 -30.52
N ASN A 743 -1.57 -23.68 -30.38
CA ASN A 743 -2.42 -24.82 -30.07
C ASN A 743 -2.51 -24.91 -28.54
N GLU A 744 -3.40 -24.09 -27.99
CA GLU A 744 -3.89 -24.27 -26.63
C GLU A 744 -5.08 -25.23 -26.66
N ASP A 745 -4.86 -26.48 -26.26
CA ASP A 745 -5.95 -27.27 -25.67
C ASP A 745 -6.22 -26.72 -24.26
N ASN A 746 -6.74 -25.50 -24.18
CA ASN A 746 -7.28 -24.93 -22.94
C ASN A 746 -8.70 -25.45 -22.65
N ASN A 747 -9.17 -26.42 -23.43
CA ASN A 747 -10.30 -27.24 -23.02
C ASN A 747 -9.81 -28.26 -22.00
N LEU A 748 -10.19 -28.02 -20.75
CA LEU A 748 -10.35 -29.04 -19.73
C LEU A 748 -10.98 -30.27 -20.40
N ASN A 749 -10.19 -31.33 -20.63
CA ASN A 749 -10.65 -32.52 -21.34
C ASN A 749 -11.46 -33.36 -20.35
N VAL A 750 -12.62 -32.83 -19.96
CA VAL A 750 -13.55 -33.46 -19.02
C VAL A 750 -14.28 -34.55 -19.77
N ARG A 751 -13.81 -35.80 -19.61
CA ARG A 751 -14.56 -36.96 -20.10
C ARG A 751 -15.75 -37.24 -19.17
N THR A 752 -15.60 -36.99 -17.87
CA THR A 752 -16.64 -37.02 -16.82
C THR A 752 -16.21 -36.17 -15.61
N ALA A 753 -17.14 -35.86 -14.69
CA ALA A 753 -16.90 -35.03 -13.49
C ALA A 753 -15.84 -35.57 -12.50
N SER A 754 -15.43 -36.84 -12.65
CA SER A 754 -14.46 -37.52 -11.79
C SER A 754 -13.16 -37.92 -12.50
N ASP A 755 -13.06 -37.69 -13.81
CA ASP A 755 -11.89 -38.04 -14.62
C ASP A 755 -11.34 -36.77 -15.26
N MET A 756 -10.59 -36.03 -14.45
CA MET A 756 -9.77 -34.90 -14.86
C MET A 756 -8.38 -35.43 -15.15
N ASP A 757 -8.08 -35.68 -16.42
CA ASP A 757 -6.71 -36.03 -16.83
C ASP A 757 -5.80 -34.82 -16.56
N ASP A 758 -4.60 -35.05 -16.04
CA ASP A 758 -3.59 -34.00 -15.94
C ASP A 758 -3.37 -33.46 -17.36
N ASN A 759 -3.65 -32.17 -17.58
CA ASN A 759 -3.49 -31.52 -18.87
C ASN A 759 -2.17 -31.97 -19.48
N ALA A 760 -2.24 -32.67 -20.63
CA ALA A 760 -1.05 -33.02 -21.37
C ALA A 760 -0.32 -31.71 -21.68
N THR A 761 0.81 -31.47 -21.01
CA THR A 761 1.64 -30.27 -21.07
C THR A 761 2.37 -30.11 -22.41
N ARG A 762 1.74 -30.54 -23.51
CA ARG A 762 2.26 -30.49 -24.88
C ARG A 762 1.50 -29.46 -25.72
N GLY A 763 1.23 -28.29 -25.15
CA GLY A 763 0.95 -27.09 -25.95
C GLY A 763 2.24 -26.63 -26.62
N HIS A 764 2.23 -26.42 -27.93
CA HIS A 764 3.33 -25.79 -28.65
C HIS A 764 2.79 -24.55 -29.38
N SER A 765 3.60 -23.51 -29.44
CA SER A 765 3.30 -22.33 -30.25
C SER A 765 4.28 -22.26 -31.41
N GLU A 766 3.72 -22.11 -32.60
CA GLU A 766 4.45 -21.95 -33.85
C GLU A 766 4.23 -20.54 -34.37
N CYS A 767 5.30 -19.76 -34.42
CA CYS A 767 5.22 -18.39 -34.91
C CYS A 767 6.11 -18.19 -36.11
N ILE A 768 5.54 -17.55 -37.12
CA ILE A 768 6.25 -17.09 -38.31
C ILE A 768 6.19 -15.57 -38.31
N SER A 769 7.35 -14.91 -38.30
CA SER A 769 7.41 -13.45 -38.45
C SER A 769 8.47 -13.04 -39.46
N CYS A 770 8.09 -12.20 -40.41
CA CYS A 770 9.00 -11.57 -41.36
C CYS A 770 9.18 -10.09 -40.99
N ARG A 771 10.43 -9.61 -40.99
CA ARG A 771 10.84 -8.32 -40.40
C ARG A 771 11.96 -7.68 -41.20
N LEU A 772 11.86 -6.41 -41.59
CA LEU A 772 13.06 -5.67 -42.02
C LEU A 772 13.70 -4.99 -40.80
N ASN A 773 14.74 -5.59 -40.20
CA ASN A 773 15.50 -4.97 -39.11
C ASN A 773 17.02 -5.21 -39.20
N PHE A 774 17.80 -4.50 -38.39
CA PHE A 774 19.27 -4.61 -38.34
C PHE A 774 19.74 -6.03 -37.98
N GLU A 775 19.01 -6.78 -37.15
CA GLU A 775 19.37 -8.16 -36.79
C GLU A 775 19.32 -9.08 -38.02
N SER A 776 18.33 -8.92 -38.89
CA SER A 776 18.19 -9.72 -40.11
C SER A 776 19.17 -9.31 -41.22
N VAL A 777 19.53 -8.02 -41.29
CA VAL A 777 20.61 -7.54 -42.18
C VAL A 777 21.98 -8.03 -41.69
N ALA A 778 22.19 -8.09 -40.38
CA ALA A 778 23.42 -8.62 -39.80
C ALA A 778 23.51 -10.15 -39.94
N SER A 779 22.41 -10.90 -39.77
CA SER A 779 22.42 -12.36 -39.95
C SER A 779 22.66 -12.76 -41.41
N SER A 780 22.09 -12.03 -42.38
CA SER A 780 22.42 -12.26 -43.80
C SER A 780 23.89 -12.01 -44.14
N LEU A 781 24.58 -11.12 -43.40
CA LEU A 781 26.03 -10.92 -43.51
C LEU A 781 26.87 -12.01 -42.83
N THR A 782 26.29 -12.80 -41.89
CA THR A 782 27.02 -13.91 -41.24
C THR A 782 27.36 -15.05 -42.18
N HIS A 783 26.65 -15.19 -43.29
CA HIS A 783 26.96 -16.19 -44.33
C HIS A 783 28.24 -15.86 -45.13
N LEU A 784 28.77 -14.63 -45.00
CA LEU A 784 29.95 -14.15 -45.72
C LEU A 784 31.25 -14.25 -44.91
N SER A 785 31.20 -14.52 -43.60
CA SER A 785 32.39 -14.70 -42.76
C SER A 785 32.10 -15.43 -41.44
N SER A 786 32.94 -16.41 -41.09
CA SER A 786 32.88 -17.20 -39.84
C SER A 786 33.11 -16.37 -38.56
N GLU A 787 33.63 -15.15 -38.67
CA GLU A 787 33.87 -14.25 -37.53
C GLU A 787 32.63 -13.41 -37.16
N VAL A 788 31.63 -13.32 -38.05
CA VAL A 788 30.47 -12.44 -37.88
C VAL A 788 29.44 -13.04 -36.91
N GLY A 789 29.30 -14.36 -36.86
CA GLY A 789 28.36 -15.05 -35.95
C GLY A 789 28.65 -14.78 -34.46
N PRO A 790 29.86 -15.09 -33.96
CA PRO A 790 30.25 -14.80 -32.58
C PRO A 790 30.16 -13.29 -32.25
N THR A 791 30.59 -12.44 -33.19
CA THR A 791 30.53 -10.97 -33.05
C THR A 791 29.09 -10.46 -32.95
N PHE A 792 28.17 -11.03 -33.72
CA PHE A 792 26.74 -10.70 -33.69
C PHE A 792 26.10 -11.06 -32.36
N PHE A 793 26.30 -12.29 -31.87
CA PHE A 793 25.74 -12.72 -30.58
C PHE A 793 26.32 -11.92 -29.42
N LEU A 794 27.62 -11.59 -29.45
CA LEU A 794 28.24 -10.68 -28.47
C LEU A 794 27.64 -9.26 -28.53
N PHE A 795 27.50 -8.68 -29.73
CA PHE A 795 26.87 -7.37 -29.89
C PHE A 795 25.42 -7.37 -29.43
N ARG A 796 24.64 -8.40 -29.79
CA ARG A 796 23.26 -8.59 -29.33
C ARG A 796 23.19 -8.71 -27.81
N ALA A 797 24.09 -9.46 -27.19
CA ALA A 797 24.16 -9.61 -25.74
C ALA A 797 24.43 -8.26 -25.06
N VAL A 798 25.39 -7.48 -25.57
CA VAL A 798 25.69 -6.12 -25.08
C VAL A 798 24.53 -5.15 -25.33
N PHE A 799 23.89 -5.19 -26.50
CA PHE A 799 22.77 -4.33 -26.84
C PHE A 799 21.53 -4.64 -26.01
N ARG A 800 21.20 -5.92 -25.80
CA ARG A 800 20.11 -6.36 -24.92
C ARG A 800 20.38 -6.03 -23.47
N LEU A 801 21.62 -6.20 -23.00
CA LEU A 801 22.04 -5.74 -21.68
C LEU A 801 21.84 -4.22 -21.56
N TYR A 802 22.31 -3.44 -22.53
CA TYR A 802 22.16 -1.98 -22.53
C TYR A 802 20.70 -1.53 -22.54
N LYS A 803 19.89 -2.07 -23.45
CA LYS A 803 18.45 -1.76 -23.57
C LYS A 803 17.68 -2.24 -22.35
N GLY A 804 18.00 -3.45 -21.88
CA GLY A 804 17.41 -4.07 -20.70
C GLY A 804 17.67 -3.22 -19.46
N LEU A 805 18.93 -2.85 -19.21
CA LEU A 805 19.32 -1.99 -18.10
C LEU A 805 18.64 -0.60 -18.14
N LYS A 806 18.17 -0.15 -19.31
CA LYS A 806 17.43 1.10 -19.48
C LYS A 806 15.92 1.02 -19.22
N ASP A 807 15.38 -0.14 -18.83
CA ASP A 807 13.96 -0.27 -18.46
C ASP A 807 13.59 0.76 -17.38
N PRO A 808 12.62 1.66 -17.64
CA PRO A 808 12.25 2.73 -16.72
C PRO A 808 11.36 2.26 -15.58
N HIS A 809 10.74 1.08 -15.65
CA HIS A 809 9.74 0.60 -14.70
C HIS A 809 10.23 -0.60 -13.87
N ASN A 810 10.79 -1.61 -14.52
CA ASN A 810 11.04 -2.92 -13.92
C ASN A 810 12.47 -3.12 -13.39
N ILE A 811 13.33 -2.11 -13.54
CA ILE A 811 14.66 -2.09 -12.91
C ILE A 811 14.63 -1.06 -11.79
N PRO A 812 14.99 -1.41 -10.54
CA PRO A 812 14.93 -0.48 -9.43
C PRO A 812 15.69 0.82 -9.69
N ARG A 813 14.99 1.94 -9.67
CA ARG A 813 15.54 3.30 -9.77
C ARG A 813 14.84 4.23 -8.79
N SER A 814 15.63 5.00 -8.05
CA SER A 814 15.18 6.13 -7.25
C SER A 814 15.79 7.43 -7.73
N TRP A 815 15.10 8.52 -7.44
CA TRP A 815 15.56 9.89 -7.61
C TRP A 815 15.16 10.66 -6.36
N ASP A 816 16.02 11.54 -5.90
CA ASP A 816 15.74 12.38 -4.72
C ASP A 816 15.77 13.83 -5.18
N ALA A 817 14.78 14.63 -4.79
CA ALA A 817 14.78 16.06 -5.07
C ALA A 817 14.60 16.83 -3.76
N ASN A 818 15.56 17.69 -3.45
CA ASN A 818 15.46 18.60 -2.31
C ASN A 818 14.72 19.88 -2.74
N PRO A 819 13.52 20.19 -2.19
CA PRO A 819 12.76 21.38 -2.58
C PRO A 819 13.53 22.69 -2.38
N ASN A 820 14.39 22.75 -1.36
CA ASN A 820 15.20 23.93 -1.07
C ASN A 820 16.25 24.16 -2.16
N TYR A 821 16.96 23.12 -2.60
CA TYR A 821 17.98 23.26 -3.65
C TYR A 821 17.38 23.51 -5.04
N VAL A 822 16.20 22.94 -5.29
CA VAL A 822 15.44 23.15 -6.53
C VAL A 822 14.94 24.61 -6.61
N SER A 823 14.37 25.13 -5.52
CA SER A 823 13.91 26.53 -5.46
C SER A 823 15.07 27.54 -5.47
N GLU A 824 16.20 27.21 -4.85
CA GLU A 824 17.44 27.99 -4.94
C GLU A 824 17.93 28.10 -6.39
N THR A 825 17.99 26.98 -7.10
CA THR A 825 18.39 26.97 -8.51
C THR A 825 17.43 27.78 -9.37
N TYR A 826 16.11 27.63 -9.16
CA TYR A 826 15.11 28.38 -9.90
C TYR A 826 15.20 29.89 -9.65
N ARG A 827 15.40 30.33 -8.40
CA ARG A 827 15.59 31.76 -8.10
C ARG A 827 16.87 32.31 -8.74
N ARG A 828 17.95 31.52 -8.78
CA ARG A 828 19.23 31.93 -9.37
C ARG A 828 19.13 32.16 -10.88
N PHE A 829 18.38 31.32 -11.60
CA PHE A 829 18.37 31.33 -13.07
C PHE A 829 17.05 31.76 -13.70
N GLY A 830 15.98 31.93 -12.92
CA GLY A 830 14.61 32.18 -13.41
C GLY A 830 13.90 30.96 -14.02
N GLU A 831 14.66 29.92 -14.37
CA GLU A 831 14.21 28.61 -14.84
C GLU A 831 15.16 27.52 -14.31
N ILE A 832 14.87 26.23 -14.53
CA ILE A 832 15.83 25.16 -14.23
C ILE A 832 16.68 24.84 -15.47
N PRO A 833 18.00 25.14 -15.49
CA PRO A 833 18.85 24.81 -16.62
C PRO A 833 18.89 23.30 -16.88
N LYS A 834 18.93 22.88 -18.14
CA LYS A 834 19.02 21.44 -18.51
C LYS A 834 20.25 20.75 -17.90
N SER A 835 21.35 21.47 -17.72
CA SER A 835 22.57 20.98 -17.05
C SER A 835 22.34 20.67 -15.57
N CYS A 836 21.46 21.40 -14.90
CA CYS A 836 21.16 21.25 -13.46
C CYS A 836 20.28 20.04 -13.15
N VAL A 837 19.43 19.62 -14.10
CA VAL A 837 18.42 18.56 -13.87
C VAL A 837 19.05 17.30 -13.27
N ARG A 838 20.22 16.87 -13.76
CA ARG A 838 20.89 15.66 -13.25
C ARG A 838 21.39 15.77 -11.82
N SER A 839 21.79 16.97 -11.38
CA SER A 839 22.22 17.23 -10.00
C SER A 839 21.00 17.26 -9.08
N LEU A 840 19.99 18.02 -9.49
CA LEU A 840 18.79 18.24 -8.67
C LEU A 840 17.97 16.96 -8.43
N ILE A 841 17.91 16.04 -9.39
CA ILE A 841 17.25 14.72 -9.21
C ILE A 841 18.07 13.71 -8.39
N LYS A 842 19.26 14.09 -7.94
CA LYS A 842 20.07 13.33 -6.96
C LYS A 842 20.00 13.93 -5.56
N GLY A 843 19.25 15.01 -5.38
CA GLY A 843 19.20 15.77 -4.13
C GLY A 843 20.39 16.70 -3.95
N ASP A 844 21.21 16.89 -4.99
CA ASP A 844 22.41 17.71 -4.95
C ASP A 844 22.11 19.15 -5.40
N ARG A 845 22.87 20.13 -4.89
CA ARG A 845 22.77 21.53 -5.36
C ARG A 845 23.21 21.63 -6.84
N CYS A 846 22.63 22.57 -7.59
CA CYS A 846 23.14 22.88 -8.92
C CYS A 846 24.24 23.95 -8.86
N LEU A 847 25.50 23.50 -8.83
CA LEU A 847 26.68 24.36 -8.75
C LEU A 847 27.51 24.27 -10.03
N LYS A 848 28.23 25.34 -10.36
CA LYS A 848 28.90 25.49 -11.67
C LYS A 848 30.16 24.64 -11.79
N ASP A 849 30.87 24.42 -10.68
CA ASP A 849 32.07 23.58 -10.60
C ASP A 849 32.23 22.92 -9.22
N SER A 850 33.13 21.93 -9.13
CA SER A 850 33.43 21.21 -7.87
C SER A 850 34.02 22.10 -6.78
N CYS A 851 34.55 23.28 -7.12
CA CYS A 851 35.09 24.22 -6.14
C CYS A 851 33.98 25.01 -5.46
N GLU A 852 32.98 25.49 -6.20
CA GLU A 852 31.79 26.11 -5.63
C GLU A 852 31.10 25.15 -4.65
N GLU A 853 31.03 23.86 -4.98
CA GLU A 853 30.46 22.81 -4.12
C GLU A 853 31.19 22.65 -2.79
N SER A 854 32.48 22.34 -2.82
CA SER A 854 33.23 22.14 -1.59
C SER A 854 33.35 23.43 -0.75
N ILE A 855 33.30 24.61 -1.39
CA ILE A 855 33.25 25.90 -0.68
C ILE A 855 31.90 26.06 0.02
N ALA A 856 30.81 25.78 -0.69
CA ALA A 856 29.47 25.94 -0.18
C ALA A 856 29.19 24.98 0.98
N GLU A 857 29.57 23.71 0.85
CA GLU A 857 29.45 22.68 1.89
C GLU A 857 30.19 23.12 3.16
N LYS A 858 31.50 23.39 3.05
CA LYS A 858 32.35 23.78 4.18
C LYS A 858 31.89 25.04 4.90
N LEU A 859 31.47 26.07 4.17
CA LEU A 859 31.02 27.32 4.80
C LEU A 859 29.61 27.20 5.38
N THR A 860 28.73 26.38 4.79
CA THR A 860 27.37 26.17 5.32
C THR A 860 27.39 25.32 6.59
N GLU A 861 28.34 24.39 6.71
CA GLU A 861 28.57 23.61 7.94
C GLU A 861 29.17 24.47 9.06
N GLU A 862 30.22 25.24 8.76
CA GLU A 862 31.03 25.90 9.80
C GLU A 862 30.52 27.31 10.20
N LEU A 863 29.64 27.93 9.40
CA LEU A 863 29.16 29.31 9.63
C LEU A 863 27.63 29.44 9.69
N TYR A 864 27.16 30.42 10.46
CA TYR A 864 25.78 30.91 10.46
C TYR A 864 25.56 31.87 9.28
N GLY A 865 24.37 31.81 8.66
CA GLY A 865 23.96 32.62 7.51
C GLY A 865 23.95 31.84 6.18
N SER A 866 23.42 32.46 5.13
CA SER A 866 23.38 31.91 3.77
C SER A 866 24.45 32.56 2.88
N ILE A 867 24.93 31.82 1.88
CA ILE A 867 25.90 32.34 0.93
C ILE A 867 25.20 33.30 -0.02
N VAL A 868 25.57 34.59 0.06
CA VAL A 868 25.11 35.67 -0.83
C VAL A 868 25.87 35.64 -2.12
N SER A 869 27.20 35.48 -2.09
CA SER A 869 27.89 35.20 -3.35
C SER A 869 29.22 34.53 -3.24
N ILE A 870 29.57 33.76 -4.27
CA ILE A 870 30.88 33.15 -4.45
C ILE A 870 31.53 33.80 -5.68
N LYS A 871 32.64 34.50 -5.45
CA LYS A 871 33.49 35.04 -6.51
C LYS A 871 34.84 34.34 -6.46
N THR A 872 35.08 33.46 -7.42
CA THR A 872 36.41 32.86 -7.64
C THR A 872 37.33 33.93 -8.22
N LEU A 873 38.37 34.29 -7.47
CA LEU A 873 39.24 35.43 -7.80
C LEU A 873 40.50 35.04 -8.55
N ASN A 874 40.92 33.79 -8.44
CA ASN A 874 41.95 33.05 -9.20
C ASN A 874 41.93 31.60 -8.66
N GLY A 875 42.39 30.58 -9.41
CA GLY A 875 42.26 29.14 -9.07
C GLY A 875 42.74 28.66 -7.67
N SER A 876 43.30 29.56 -6.85
CA SER A 876 43.76 29.34 -5.48
C SER A 876 42.91 29.99 -4.37
N ARG A 877 41.95 30.89 -4.70
CA ARG A 877 41.13 31.64 -3.72
C ARG A 877 39.74 32.00 -4.25
N ALA A 878 38.75 31.90 -3.38
CA ALA A 878 37.43 32.47 -3.58
C ALA A 878 37.08 33.47 -2.48
N GLN A 879 36.27 34.47 -2.83
CA GLN A 879 35.61 35.36 -1.88
C GLN A 879 34.15 34.96 -1.78
N VAL A 880 33.67 34.79 -0.56
CA VAL A 880 32.31 34.38 -0.24
C VAL A 880 31.63 35.44 0.60
N LYS A 881 30.61 36.10 0.08
CA LYS A 881 29.76 37.00 0.87
C LYS A 881 28.69 36.15 1.57
N MET A 882 28.53 36.32 2.88
CA MET A 882 27.49 35.66 3.69
C MET A 882 26.40 36.69 4.04
N SER A 883 25.15 36.25 4.24
CA SER A 883 24.04 37.16 4.60
C SER A 883 24.18 37.75 6.00
N SER A 884 24.87 37.01 6.87
CA SER A 884 25.19 37.36 8.25
C SER A 884 26.43 38.26 8.40
N CYS A 885 27.06 38.68 7.29
CA CYS A 885 28.25 39.54 7.32
C CYS A 885 28.37 40.45 6.11
N ASP A 886 28.54 41.75 6.39
CA ASP A 886 28.70 42.77 5.35
C ASP A 886 30.01 42.64 4.55
N LYS A 887 31.01 41.93 5.10
CA LYS A 887 32.34 41.74 4.48
C LYS A 887 32.50 40.32 3.92
N PRO A 888 33.07 40.16 2.71
CA PRO A 888 33.29 38.85 2.13
C PRO A 888 34.36 38.06 2.89
N ILE A 889 34.08 36.79 3.14
CA ILE A 889 34.98 35.78 3.68
C ILE A 889 35.92 35.34 2.58
N THR A 890 37.22 35.23 2.88
CA THR A 890 38.18 34.71 1.88
C THR A 890 38.49 33.25 2.18
N ILE A 891 38.37 32.39 1.19
CA ILE A 891 38.65 30.95 1.31
C ILE A 891 39.72 30.53 0.32
N ARG A 892 40.67 29.70 0.75
CA ARG A 892 41.67 29.09 -0.14
C ARG A 892 41.08 27.87 -0.83
N THR A 893 41.23 27.78 -2.13
CA THR A 893 40.86 26.61 -2.94
C THR A 893 42.11 25.99 -3.53
N TYR A 894 42.09 24.67 -3.71
CA TYR A 894 43.12 23.94 -4.42
C TYR A 894 42.41 23.10 -5.48
N SER A 895 42.33 23.60 -6.71
CA SER A 895 41.80 22.84 -7.84
C SER A 895 42.93 22.00 -8.44
N ASN A 896 42.68 20.71 -8.66
CA ASN A 896 43.58 19.86 -9.42
C ASN A 896 43.00 19.68 -10.83
N SER A 897 43.74 20.09 -11.86
CA SER A 897 43.25 20.09 -13.26
C SER A 897 42.94 18.70 -13.79
N ASP A 898 43.56 17.66 -13.23
CA ASP A 898 43.51 16.30 -13.79
C ASP A 898 42.36 15.44 -13.22
N THR A 899 41.74 15.85 -12.11
CA THR A 899 40.74 15.04 -11.39
C THR A 899 39.38 15.70 -11.20
N ASN A 900 39.15 16.90 -11.72
CA ASN A 900 37.91 17.68 -11.46
C ASN A 900 37.55 17.77 -9.97
N SER A 901 38.56 17.69 -9.09
CA SER A 901 38.39 17.68 -7.63
C SER A 901 38.97 18.95 -7.03
N CYS A 902 38.19 19.65 -6.21
CA CYS A 902 38.62 20.84 -5.51
C CYS A 902 38.74 20.58 -4.02
N ARG A 903 39.89 20.92 -3.41
CA ARG A 903 40.07 20.85 -1.97
C ARG A 903 40.00 22.24 -1.37
N VAL A 904 39.23 22.40 -0.31
CA VAL A 904 39.03 23.70 0.34
C VAL A 904 39.91 23.81 1.58
N GLY A 905 40.79 24.81 1.56
CA GLY A 905 41.76 25.12 2.62
C GLY A 905 41.15 25.92 3.78
N LYS A 906 42.01 26.64 4.50
CA LYS A 906 41.59 27.55 5.56
C LYS A 906 40.81 28.73 4.95
N TYR A 907 39.72 29.12 5.61
CA TYR A 907 39.00 30.36 5.35
C TYR A 907 39.31 31.40 6.42
N THR A 908 39.15 32.67 6.09
CA THR A 908 39.38 33.80 6.99
C THR A 908 38.10 34.61 7.10
N VAL A 909 37.46 34.52 8.26
CA VAL A 909 36.29 35.33 8.60
C VAL A 909 36.78 36.71 9.05
N PRO A 910 36.25 37.82 8.49
CA PRO A 910 36.54 39.16 8.98
C PRO A 910 36.26 39.29 10.49
N SER A 911 37.12 40.00 11.23
CA SER A 911 36.97 40.18 12.68
C SER A 911 35.64 40.81 13.09
N SER A 912 35.04 41.61 12.21
CA SER A 912 33.71 42.21 12.38
C SER A 912 32.55 41.21 12.34
N CYS A 913 32.80 39.95 11.95
CA CYS A 913 31.78 38.91 11.77
C CYS A 913 32.15 37.63 12.52
N SER A 914 32.89 37.75 13.62
CA SER A 914 33.36 36.64 14.45
C SER A 914 32.21 35.84 15.08
N SER A 915 31.06 36.46 15.31
CA SER A 915 29.83 35.85 15.84
C SER A 915 29.19 34.82 14.92
N MET A 916 29.61 34.72 13.66
CA MET A 916 29.04 33.77 12.70
C MET A 916 29.62 32.36 12.80
N ARG A 917 30.72 32.15 13.53
CA ARG A 917 31.28 30.81 13.64
C ARG A 917 30.33 29.93 14.45
N ARG A 918 29.95 28.78 13.90
CA ARG A 918 29.28 27.75 14.71
C ARG A 918 30.30 27.24 15.72
N VAL A 919 29.94 27.28 16.99
CA VAL A 919 30.79 26.76 18.06
C VAL A 919 30.74 25.24 17.92
N ASN A 920 31.87 24.63 17.53
CA ASN A 920 32.04 23.18 17.59
C ASN A 920 32.04 22.69 19.04
#